data_AF-A0A316G8Y0-F1
#
_entry.id   AF-A0A316G8Y0-F1
#
_cell.length_a   1.000
_cell.length_b   1.000
_cell.length_c   1.000
_cell.angle_alpha   90.00
_cell.angle_beta   90.00
_cell.angle_gamma   90.00
#
_symmetry.space_group_name_H-M   'P 1'
#
loop_
_entity.id
_entity.type
_entity.pdbx_description
1 polymer ?
#
loop_
_entity_poly.entity_id
_entity_poly.type
_entity_poly.pdbx_seq_one_letter_code
_entity_poly.pdbx_strand_id
1 'polypeptide(L)'
;MNQVITDGLVLMPPPFADGLAVWSRQDGRPGSDTWATAANAALVAADADFGTCLEIVKTESTTRIRFMSQTPIVPGLYLRVSARVKALSGNLPTARIAAWAGNAASQNLPSVPQIGPATALTAYGEVVTVTAIIGTGARGGVDMPWGTAASFGHVGLDLTGPNGGQVRIDAIEVEDVTSVFLRKLMDWVDVRDFGAVGNGVTDDRAAFVAADAAAAGREVMVPAGNYRIASSLTMNSPVRFEGKLVMPDEARLSLNQNFDLKGYSEAMGDDVLGLRKGIQQLFNQSDHEGFDLCGRRVVLDAPLDVQGIVGNRNTYANRRVLRNGQLSATNSPGWNDAVFTRSGTWSASDPRRITGLSNVADIPIGALVTGPQGVGREIYVMARDVAGGRVTLSASLSGAPVTQTYTFRRFRYMLDFSGWLNLQRFIVSDIEFLCAGLCSGINLPVDGLVFQIQDCFFTGPKDRAITSCGEGCQGMQIDRCQFLSNEQNTNAPLRTSIAFNSNSSDVKVRDNRVNKFRHFGVVGGTGNIFSGNHFFQGDGVTDGPRTAGLVLADNNIKTTIEGNYIDNCYIEWGNERDPTPAFSTGFSFHGLSLDGNIFFSTESAPWMNFIVIKPYGPGHFINGLTVTDNLFKKTGGAQLEAVEGVDTSFAQLDLTRTADLLFNGNTYTGIIKRTENPVTVRHVEGTASTTWNVDMSGFAPFGAPVRAGTAFLAEGPLRSASNVIVYFTPYAEPAQGPGGRTLRLRWQQDVRGTAQITARFDL
;
A
#
# COMPACT_ATOMS: atom_id res chain seq x y z
N MET A 1 23.11 -8.26 -37.26
CA MET A 1 22.58 -8.17 -38.64
C MET A 1 23.73 -7.70 -39.51
N ASN A 2 24.01 -8.34 -40.65
CA ASN A 2 25.12 -7.97 -41.53
C ASN A 2 24.70 -6.71 -42.34
N GLN A 3 25.36 -5.59 -42.10
CA GLN A 3 25.00 -4.29 -42.67
C GLN A 3 25.26 -4.21 -44.19
N VAL A 4 26.10 -5.10 -44.72
CA VAL A 4 26.31 -5.26 -46.18
C VAL A 4 25.01 -5.66 -46.88
N ILE A 5 24.22 -6.51 -46.24
CA ILE A 5 22.98 -7.05 -46.82
C ILE A 5 21.83 -6.07 -46.64
N THR A 6 21.75 -5.38 -45.50
CA THR A 6 20.63 -4.47 -45.21
C THR A 6 20.76 -3.11 -45.87
N ASP A 7 22.00 -2.60 -46.00
CA ASP A 7 22.25 -1.21 -46.44
C ASP A 7 22.89 -1.15 -47.83
N GLY A 8 23.07 -2.31 -48.49
CA GLY A 8 23.59 -2.41 -49.86
C GLY A 8 25.05 -1.96 -50.02
N LEU A 9 25.85 -2.02 -48.96
CA LEU A 9 27.23 -1.52 -48.98
C LEU A 9 28.13 -2.42 -49.85
N VAL A 10 28.77 -1.83 -50.87
CA VAL A 10 29.79 -2.53 -51.66
C VAL A 10 31.14 -2.38 -50.96
N LEU A 11 31.49 -3.36 -50.13
CA LEU A 11 32.74 -3.34 -49.35
C LEU A 11 33.93 -3.99 -50.06
N MET A 12 33.67 -5.05 -50.82
CA MET A 12 34.70 -5.89 -51.42
C MET A 12 35.42 -5.14 -52.56
N PRO A 13 36.75 -4.94 -52.48
CA PRO A 13 37.53 -4.44 -53.61
C PRO A 13 37.47 -5.40 -54.81
N PRO A 14 37.56 -4.90 -56.06
CA PRO A 14 37.63 -5.76 -57.23
C PRO A 14 38.92 -6.58 -57.22
N PRO A 15 38.90 -7.86 -57.62
CA PRO A 15 40.10 -8.69 -57.66
C PRO A 15 41.16 -8.07 -58.60
N PHE A 16 42.45 -8.33 -58.36
CA PHE A 16 43.52 -7.82 -59.22
C PHE A 16 43.39 -8.28 -60.69
N ALA A 17 42.70 -9.39 -60.94
CA ALA A 17 42.39 -9.89 -62.28
C ALA A 17 41.59 -8.90 -63.15
N ASP A 18 40.81 -8.01 -62.53
CA ASP A 18 40.03 -6.98 -63.22
C ASP A 18 40.89 -5.76 -63.62
N GLY A 19 42.18 -5.78 -63.27
CA GLY A 19 43.16 -4.76 -63.63
C GLY A 19 43.65 -3.93 -62.44
N LEU A 20 44.79 -3.28 -62.64
CA LEU A 20 45.51 -2.54 -61.59
C LEU A 20 45.19 -1.03 -61.56
N ALA A 21 44.20 -0.59 -62.35
CA ALA A 21 43.89 0.84 -62.54
C ALA A 21 43.24 1.50 -61.31
N VAL A 22 42.59 0.70 -60.45
CA VAL A 22 41.95 1.17 -59.20
C VAL A 22 42.78 0.87 -57.95
N TRP A 23 44.02 0.44 -58.15
CA TRP A 23 44.97 0.10 -57.09
C TRP A 23 46.09 1.13 -57.09
N SER A 24 46.06 2.01 -56.10
CA SER A 24 47.02 3.11 -55.96
C SER A 24 48.32 2.66 -55.32
N ARG A 25 49.43 3.27 -55.75
CA ARG A 25 50.74 3.20 -55.10
C ARG A 25 50.96 4.28 -54.04
N GLN A 26 49.97 5.14 -53.79
CA GLN A 26 49.98 6.20 -52.78
C GLN A 26 48.83 5.97 -51.79
N ASP A 27 48.12 7.02 -51.35
CA ASP A 27 47.08 6.93 -50.31
C ASP A 27 45.68 6.55 -50.86
N GLY A 28 45.55 6.19 -52.14
CA GLY A 28 44.27 5.79 -52.75
C GLY A 28 43.36 6.93 -53.20
N ARG A 29 43.72 8.19 -52.93
CA ARG A 29 42.89 9.36 -53.28
C ARG A 29 42.80 9.59 -54.80
N PRO A 30 41.75 10.29 -55.29
CA PRO A 30 41.65 10.71 -56.68
C PRO A 30 42.93 11.42 -57.17
N GLY A 31 43.42 11.03 -58.34
CA GLY A 31 44.66 11.56 -58.94
C GLY A 31 45.96 10.90 -58.46
N SER A 32 45.89 9.91 -57.55
CA SER A 32 47.07 9.13 -57.15
C SER A 32 47.57 8.22 -58.28
N ASP A 33 48.88 8.03 -58.36
CA ASP A 33 49.48 7.04 -59.27
C ASP A 33 48.97 5.63 -58.98
N THR A 34 48.84 4.82 -60.03
CA THR A 34 48.28 3.46 -59.97
C THR A 34 49.33 2.40 -60.27
N TRP A 35 49.03 1.16 -59.89
CA TRP A 35 49.87 0.00 -60.19
C TRP A 35 49.79 -0.44 -61.66
N ALA A 36 48.78 0.00 -62.41
CA ALA A 36 48.65 -0.29 -63.86
C ALA A 36 49.77 0.30 -64.72
N THR A 37 50.40 1.39 -64.27
CA THR A 37 51.50 2.06 -64.99
C THR A 37 52.87 1.83 -64.33
N ALA A 38 52.96 0.89 -63.38
CA ALA A 38 54.20 0.61 -62.65
C ALA A 38 55.12 -0.30 -63.46
N ALA A 39 56.33 0.16 -63.77
CA ALA A 39 57.33 -0.68 -64.45
C ALA A 39 57.82 -1.86 -63.59
N ASN A 40 57.61 -1.80 -62.27
CA ASN A 40 57.98 -2.82 -61.30
C ASN A 40 56.80 -3.67 -60.82
N ALA A 41 55.71 -3.73 -61.56
CA ALA A 41 54.54 -4.57 -61.25
C ALA A 41 54.03 -5.34 -62.47
N ALA A 42 53.48 -6.52 -62.23
CA ALA A 42 52.83 -7.34 -63.25
C ALA A 42 51.64 -8.11 -62.65
N LEU A 43 50.65 -8.42 -63.49
CA LEU A 43 49.64 -9.43 -63.16
C LEU A 43 50.16 -10.80 -63.56
N VAL A 44 50.12 -11.74 -62.62
CA VAL A 44 50.52 -13.14 -62.84
C VAL A 44 49.26 -13.98 -62.91
N ALA A 45 48.92 -14.54 -64.08
CA ALA A 45 47.61 -15.14 -64.35
C ALA A 45 47.41 -16.60 -63.84
N ALA A 46 48.39 -17.19 -63.15
CA ALA A 46 48.34 -18.60 -62.73
C ALA A 46 49.32 -18.92 -61.59
N ASP A 47 49.33 -18.09 -60.54
CA ASP A 47 50.06 -18.43 -59.32
C ASP A 47 49.41 -19.63 -58.61
N ALA A 48 50.23 -20.56 -58.11
CA ALA A 48 49.74 -21.81 -57.51
C ALA A 48 48.91 -21.60 -56.23
N ASP A 49 49.13 -20.50 -55.50
CA ASP A 49 48.42 -20.20 -54.25
C ASP A 49 47.30 -19.16 -54.44
N PHE A 50 47.50 -18.19 -55.36
CA PHE A 50 46.63 -17.01 -55.51
C PHE A 50 45.85 -16.96 -56.82
N GLY A 51 46.10 -17.84 -57.79
CA GLY A 51 45.53 -17.70 -59.13
C GLY A 51 46.05 -16.41 -59.80
N THR A 52 45.14 -15.50 -60.20
CA THR A 52 45.56 -14.21 -60.76
C THR A 52 45.88 -13.21 -59.65
N CYS A 53 47.14 -12.84 -59.50
CA CYS A 53 47.61 -11.99 -58.40
C CYS A 53 48.55 -10.86 -58.86
N LEU A 54 48.74 -9.87 -57.99
CA LEU A 54 49.67 -8.77 -58.19
C LEU A 54 51.08 -9.22 -57.79
N GLU A 55 52.04 -9.19 -58.72
CA GLU A 55 53.46 -9.32 -58.42
C GLU A 55 54.13 -7.95 -58.50
N ILE A 56 54.93 -7.60 -57.49
CA ILE A 56 55.73 -6.38 -57.49
C ILE A 56 57.17 -6.64 -57.04
N VAL A 57 58.09 -5.83 -57.54
CA VAL A 57 59.42 -5.66 -56.94
C VAL A 57 59.38 -4.42 -56.04
N LYS A 58 59.60 -4.60 -54.74
CA LYS A 58 59.58 -3.50 -53.75
C LYS A 58 60.75 -2.54 -53.97
N THR A 59 60.48 -1.26 -54.19
CA THR A 59 61.50 -0.23 -54.49
C THR A 59 61.49 0.97 -53.53
N GLU A 60 60.48 1.09 -52.66
CA GLU A 60 60.29 2.22 -51.73
C GLU A 60 60.27 1.75 -50.29
N SER A 61 60.70 2.58 -49.33
CA SER A 61 60.72 2.23 -47.91
C SER A 61 59.35 1.73 -47.39
N THR A 62 58.26 2.40 -47.78
CA THR A 62 56.88 1.93 -47.61
C THR A 62 56.21 1.85 -48.97
N THR A 63 55.99 0.64 -49.45
CA THR A 63 55.25 0.40 -50.68
C THR A 63 53.77 0.23 -50.34
N ARG A 64 52.93 1.13 -50.85
CA ARG A 64 51.49 1.12 -50.58
C ARG A 64 50.74 0.43 -51.71
N ILE A 65 49.79 -0.41 -51.36
CA ILE A 65 48.75 -0.88 -52.26
C ILE A 65 47.43 -0.44 -51.63
N ARG A 66 46.72 0.50 -52.27
CA ARG A 66 45.46 1.07 -51.74
C ARG A 66 44.33 0.96 -52.75
N PHE A 67 43.18 0.48 -52.31
CA PHE A 67 41.98 0.54 -53.13
C PHE A 67 41.50 1.99 -53.23
N MET A 68 41.30 2.47 -54.45
CA MET A 68 40.97 3.89 -54.69
C MET A 68 39.51 4.24 -54.43
N SER A 69 38.62 3.26 -54.31
CA SER A 69 37.25 3.55 -53.90
C SER A 69 37.18 3.88 -52.41
N GLN A 70 36.11 4.55 -52.00
CA GLN A 70 35.82 4.88 -50.62
C GLN A 70 35.14 3.68 -49.95
N THR A 71 35.84 3.00 -49.03
CA THR A 71 35.22 2.00 -48.15
C THR A 71 34.47 2.73 -47.04
N PRO A 72 33.14 2.62 -46.94
CA PRO A 72 32.35 3.41 -45.99
C PRO A 72 32.65 3.02 -44.53
N ILE A 73 32.74 4.03 -43.66
CA ILE A 73 32.92 3.88 -42.21
C ILE A 73 31.74 4.56 -41.52
N VAL A 74 30.89 3.78 -40.87
CA VAL A 74 29.69 4.27 -40.19
C VAL A 74 29.62 3.76 -38.75
N PRO A 75 28.98 4.49 -37.82
CA PRO A 75 28.79 4.02 -36.46
C PRO A 75 28.10 2.65 -36.41
N GLY A 76 28.68 1.72 -35.67
CA GLY A 76 28.15 0.36 -35.52
C GLY A 76 28.73 -0.67 -36.49
N LEU A 77 29.40 -0.24 -37.57
CA LEU A 77 30.08 -1.12 -38.54
C LEU A 77 31.53 -1.42 -38.12
N TYR A 78 31.90 -2.69 -38.13
CA TYR A 78 33.28 -3.15 -37.93
C TYR A 78 33.73 -3.95 -39.15
N LEU A 79 34.81 -3.50 -39.80
CA LEU A 79 35.31 -4.08 -41.03
C LEU A 79 36.62 -4.82 -40.79
N ARG A 80 36.68 -6.10 -41.14
CA ARG A 80 37.95 -6.82 -41.24
C ARG A 80 38.49 -6.65 -42.64
N VAL A 81 39.71 -6.15 -42.73
CA VAL A 81 40.47 -6.13 -43.99
C VAL A 81 41.52 -7.24 -43.90
N SER A 82 41.61 -8.07 -44.94
CA SER A 82 42.53 -9.21 -45.01
C SER A 82 43.32 -9.16 -46.32
N ALA A 83 44.59 -9.57 -46.27
CA ALA A 83 45.42 -9.72 -47.46
C ALA A 83 46.35 -10.93 -47.30
N ARG A 84 46.52 -11.70 -48.37
CA ARG A 84 47.49 -12.81 -48.43
C ARG A 84 48.68 -12.40 -49.28
N VAL A 85 49.89 -12.62 -48.78
CA VAL A 85 51.12 -12.15 -49.40
C VAL A 85 52.23 -13.19 -49.25
N LYS A 86 53.06 -13.34 -50.28
CA LYS A 86 54.26 -14.20 -50.22
C LYS A 86 55.44 -13.56 -50.93
N ALA A 87 56.64 -13.72 -50.36
CA ALA A 87 57.86 -13.33 -51.03
C ALA A 87 58.35 -14.44 -51.95
N LEU A 88 58.92 -14.10 -53.11
CA LEU A 88 59.45 -15.08 -54.07
C LEU A 88 60.97 -15.11 -54.10
N SER A 89 61.59 -13.92 -54.04
CA SER A 89 63.04 -13.76 -54.12
C SER A 89 63.44 -12.37 -53.60
N GLY A 90 64.74 -12.16 -53.36
CA GLY A 90 65.27 -10.87 -52.90
C GLY A 90 64.99 -10.57 -51.42
N ASN A 91 65.14 -9.31 -51.00
CA ASN A 91 65.00 -8.96 -49.59
C ASN A 91 63.56 -9.18 -49.08
N LEU A 92 63.40 -9.77 -47.89
CA LEU A 92 62.08 -10.07 -47.32
C LEU A 92 61.47 -8.86 -46.59
N PRO A 93 60.30 -8.33 -47.04
CA PRO A 93 59.65 -7.19 -46.39
C PRO A 93 58.74 -7.62 -45.23
N THR A 94 58.19 -6.61 -44.54
CA THR A 94 57.13 -6.77 -43.54
C THR A 94 55.80 -6.27 -44.10
N ALA A 95 54.75 -7.08 -43.99
CA ALA A 95 53.41 -6.78 -44.48
C ALA A 95 52.48 -6.36 -43.34
N ARG A 96 51.57 -5.42 -43.60
CA ARG A 96 50.49 -5.05 -42.67
C ARG A 96 49.31 -4.47 -43.44
N ILE A 97 48.11 -4.62 -42.90
CA ILE A 97 46.98 -3.83 -43.36
C ILE A 97 47.22 -2.35 -43.03
N ALA A 98 46.92 -1.48 -43.96
CA ALA A 98 47.03 -0.05 -43.77
C ALA A 98 45.98 0.68 -44.63
N ALA A 99 45.53 1.84 -44.18
CA ALA A 99 44.44 2.55 -44.85
C ALA A 99 44.53 4.05 -44.60
N TRP A 100 44.04 4.85 -45.55
CA TRP A 100 43.89 6.29 -45.38
C TRP A 100 42.49 6.62 -44.83
N ALA A 101 42.40 7.28 -43.69
CA ALA A 101 41.13 7.58 -43.02
C ALA A 101 40.60 8.97 -43.41
N GLY A 102 39.43 9.02 -44.05
CA GLY A 102 38.80 10.25 -44.54
C GLY A 102 37.58 10.67 -43.71
N ASN A 103 37.43 11.97 -43.50
CA ASN A 103 36.17 12.56 -43.01
C ASN A 103 35.23 12.93 -44.17
N ALA A 104 34.01 13.40 -43.85
CA ALA A 104 33.03 13.82 -44.85
C ALA A 104 33.50 14.96 -45.77
N ALA A 105 34.48 15.76 -45.34
CA ALA A 105 35.10 16.81 -46.15
C ALA A 105 36.26 16.30 -47.02
N SER A 106 36.46 14.98 -47.11
CA SER A 106 37.58 14.33 -47.82
C SER A 106 38.97 14.76 -47.30
N GLN A 107 39.06 15.12 -46.02
CA GLN A 107 40.32 15.41 -45.34
C GLN A 107 40.80 14.20 -44.54
N ASN A 108 42.12 14.06 -44.43
CA ASN A 108 42.75 13.00 -43.64
C ASN A 108 42.47 13.22 -42.15
N LEU A 109 42.25 12.15 -41.42
CA LEU A 109 42.22 12.11 -39.95
C LEU A 109 43.56 11.60 -39.42
N PRO A 110 44.58 12.47 -39.21
CA PRO A 110 45.92 12.02 -38.80
C PRO A 110 45.97 11.48 -37.36
N SER A 111 44.97 11.79 -36.53
CA SER A 111 44.92 11.39 -35.13
C SER A 111 44.47 9.96 -34.90
N VAL A 112 44.00 9.25 -35.94
CA VAL A 112 43.52 7.87 -35.82
C VAL A 112 44.57 6.88 -36.32
N PRO A 113 44.66 5.66 -35.74
CA PRO A 113 45.60 4.65 -36.22
C PRO A 113 45.27 4.20 -37.64
N GLN A 114 46.16 4.44 -38.59
CA GLN A 114 45.97 4.13 -40.02
C GLN A 114 46.69 2.85 -40.48
N ILE A 115 47.27 2.13 -39.53
CA ILE A 115 48.06 0.92 -39.74
C ILE A 115 47.64 -0.13 -38.72
N GLY A 116 47.48 -1.37 -39.18
CA GLY A 116 47.22 -2.54 -38.34
C GLY A 116 48.50 -3.24 -37.88
N PRO A 117 48.36 -4.39 -37.20
CA PRO A 117 49.48 -5.25 -36.83
C PRO A 117 50.33 -5.66 -38.03
N ALA A 118 51.65 -5.76 -37.83
CA ALA A 118 52.61 -6.03 -38.89
C ALA A 118 53.26 -7.41 -38.73
N THR A 119 53.42 -8.11 -39.85
CA THR A 119 53.99 -9.47 -39.92
C THR A 119 55.18 -9.48 -40.89
N ALA A 120 56.35 -9.88 -40.40
CA ALA A 120 57.54 -10.02 -41.22
C ALA A 120 57.44 -11.28 -42.11
N LEU A 121 57.78 -11.18 -43.39
CA LEU A 121 57.93 -12.36 -44.24
C LEU A 121 59.28 -13.00 -43.93
N THR A 122 59.31 -14.30 -43.65
CA THR A 122 60.51 -15.00 -43.14
C THR A 122 61.07 -16.05 -44.10
N ALA A 123 60.28 -16.50 -45.07
CA ALA A 123 60.69 -17.47 -46.06
C ALA A 123 60.08 -17.15 -47.45
N TYR A 124 60.72 -17.68 -48.50
CA TYR A 124 60.18 -17.59 -49.85
C TYR A 124 59.11 -18.66 -50.08
N GLY A 125 58.07 -18.31 -50.82
CA GLY A 125 56.93 -19.19 -51.12
C GLY A 125 55.94 -19.37 -49.96
N GLU A 126 56.27 -18.91 -48.75
CA GLU A 126 55.36 -18.94 -47.60
C GLU A 126 54.25 -17.91 -47.76
N VAL A 127 52.99 -18.36 -47.75
CA VAL A 127 51.81 -17.49 -47.77
C VAL A 127 51.52 -16.98 -46.37
N VAL A 128 51.61 -15.65 -46.20
CA VAL A 128 51.30 -14.95 -44.95
C VAL A 128 49.99 -14.18 -45.11
N THR A 129 49.05 -14.42 -44.20
CA THR A 129 47.80 -13.64 -44.10
C THR A 129 47.97 -12.54 -43.06
N VAL A 130 47.73 -11.29 -43.45
CA VAL A 130 47.64 -10.14 -42.54
C VAL A 130 46.20 -9.66 -42.47
N THR A 131 45.77 -9.25 -41.27
CA THR A 131 44.39 -8.84 -40.98
C THR A 131 44.40 -7.65 -40.02
N ALA A 132 43.43 -6.76 -40.18
CA ALA A 132 43.13 -5.73 -39.19
C ALA A 132 41.63 -5.37 -39.20
N ILE A 133 41.10 -5.01 -38.03
CA ILE A 133 39.72 -4.57 -37.86
C ILE A 133 39.67 -3.03 -37.73
N ILE A 134 38.92 -2.40 -38.62
CA ILE A 134 38.60 -0.96 -38.60
C ILE A 134 37.19 -0.78 -38.04
N GLY A 135 37.00 0.19 -37.15
CA GLY A 135 35.67 0.55 -36.64
C GLY A 135 35.67 1.91 -35.97
N THR A 136 34.49 2.43 -35.63
CA THR A 136 34.39 3.76 -35.00
C THR A 136 34.70 3.75 -33.50
N GLY A 137 34.54 2.61 -32.80
CA GLY A 137 34.75 2.49 -31.36
C GLY A 137 36.05 1.76 -30.98
N ALA A 138 36.72 2.22 -29.92
CA ALA A 138 37.86 1.54 -29.31
C ALA A 138 37.41 0.33 -28.47
N ARG A 139 37.02 -0.75 -29.14
CA ARG A 139 36.65 -2.03 -28.51
C ARG A 139 37.84 -2.97 -28.51
N GLY A 140 37.94 -3.83 -27.48
CA GLY A 140 38.95 -4.90 -27.47
C GLY A 140 38.79 -5.81 -28.70
N GLY A 141 39.83 -5.85 -29.54
CA GLY A 141 39.85 -6.55 -30.84
C GLY A 141 39.75 -5.62 -32.07
N VAL A 142 39.60 -4.31 -31.90
CA VAL A 142 39.64 -3.32 -33.00
C VAL A 142 41.05 -2.74 -33.09
N ASP A 143 41.72 -2.96 -34.22
CA ASP A 143 43.10 -2.51 -34.44
C ASP A 143 43.18 -1.02 -34.82
N MET A 144 42.19 -0.54 -35.57
CA MET A 144 42.14 0.80 -36.12
C MET A 144 40.82 1.52 -35.71
N PRO A 145 40.72 2.01 -34.46
CA PRO A 145 39.55 2.74 -33.97
C PRO A 145 39.56 4.18 -34.50
N TRP A 146 38.72 4.47 -35.48
CA TRP A 146 38.73 5.74 -36.23
C TRP A 146 37.77 6.81 -35.70
N GLY A 147 36.98 6.51 -34.67
CA GLY A 147 36.02 7.48 -34.12
C GLY A 147 34.86 7.76 -35.07
N THR A 148 33.96 8.64 -34.63
CA THR A 148 32.77 9.05 -35.41
C THR A 148 33.06 10.12 -36.45
N ALA A 149 34.27 10.69 -36.46
CA ALA A 149 34.70 11.69 -37.44
C ALA A 149 35.08 11.05 -38.79
N ALA A 150 35.41 9.76 -38.82
CA ALA A 150 35.70 9.02 -40.05
C ALA A 150 34.40 8.68 -40.78
N SER A 151 34.39 8.92 -42.10
CA SER A 151 33.25 8.65 -42.98
C SER A 151 33.59 7.58 -44.03
N PHE A 152 34.86 7.45 -44.40
CA PHE A 152 35.33 6.41 -45.30
C PHE A 152 36.83 6.15 -45.11
N GLY A 153 37.33 5.07 -45.73
CA GLY A 153 38.76 4.83 -45.85
C GLY A 153 39.16 4.32 -47.23
N HIS A 154 40.38 4.62 -47.65
CA HIS A 154 41.04 3.91 -48.75
C HIS A 154 41.88 2.79 -48.13
N VAL A 155 41.35 1.57 -48.16
CA VAL A 155 41.94 0.42 -47.47
C VAL A 155 42.91 -0.35 -48.36
N GLY A 156 43.92 -0.97 -47.75
CA GLY A 156 44.76 -1.93 -48.44
C GLY A 156 45.95 -2.41 -47.62
N LEU A 157 47.09 -2.57 -48.27
CA LEU A 157 48.29 -3.22 -47.75
C LEU A 157 49.50 -2.29 -47.80
N ASP A 158 50.32 -2.29 -46.74
CA ASP A 158 51.68 -1.76 -46.76
C ASP A 158 52.70 -2.90 -46.79
N LEU A 159 53.73 -2.75 -47.62
CA LEU A 159 54.99 -3.49 -47.51
C LEU A 159 56.10 -2.54 -47.05
N THR A 160 56.66 -2.81 -45.88
CA THR A 160 57.72 -2.04 -45.22
C THR A 160 59.01 -2.86 -45.13
N GLY A 161 60.11 -2.24 -44.70
CA GLY A 161 61.40 -2.93 -44.60
C GLY A 161 62.26 -2.80 -45.87
N PRO A 162 63.24 -3.69 -46.09
CA PRO A 162 64.25 -3.52 -47.13
C PRO A 162 63.68 -3.62 -48.55
N ASN A 163 64.28 -2.90 -49.49
CA ASN A 163 63.89 -2.91 -50.91
C ASN A 163 64.59 -4.02 -51.69
N GLY A 164 64.09 -4.35 -52.88
CA GLY A 164 64.65 -5.36 -53.78
C GLY A 164 64.01 -6.74 -53.67
N GLY A 165 62.97 -6.90 -52.84
CA GLY A 165 62.18 -8.14 -52.75
C GLY A 165 61.10 -8.22 -53.82
N GLN A 166 60.96 -9.38 -54.46
CA GLN A 166 59.82 -9.71 -55.33
C GLN A 166 58.73 -10.37 -54.48
N VAL A 167 57.52 -9.81 -54.54
CA VAL A 167 56.38 -10.20 -53.68
C VAL A 167 55.13 -10.40 -54.52
N ARG A 168 54.39 -11.47 -54.27
CA ARG A 168 53.03 -11.69 -54.79
C ARG A 168 52.00 -11.40 -53.71
N ILE A 169 50.94 -10.72 -54.09
CA ILE A 169 49.84 -10.28 -53.23
C ILE A 169 48.54 -10.75 -53.87
N ASP A 170 47.76 -11.49 -53.10
CA ASP A 170 46.40 -11.86 -53.45
C ASP A 170 45.43 -10.69 -53.28
N ALA A 171 44.26 -10.76 -53.91
CA ALA A 171 43.25 -9.72 -53.79
C ALA A 171 42.93 -9.42 -52.31
N ILE A 172 42.82 -8.12 -51.99
CA ILE A 172 42.50 -7.66 -50.64
C ILE A 172 41.00 -7.84 -50.40
N GLU A 173 40.64 -8.46 -49.29
CA GLU A 173 39.26 -8.72 -48.91
C GLU A 173 38.82 -7.76 -47.80
N VAL A 174 37.56 -7.30 -47.85
CA VAL A 174 36.93 -6.45 -46.82
C VAL A 174 35.59 -7.06 -46.44
N GLU A 175 35.45 -7.42 -45.16
CA GLU A 175 34.28 -8.12 -44.62
C GLU A 175 33.64 -7.35 -43.46
N ASP A 176 32.30 -7.38 -43.36
CA ASP A 176 31.59 -6.93 -42.15
C ASP A 176 31.67 -7.99 -41.05
N VAL A 177 32.36 -7.65 -39.96
CA VAL A 177 32.55 -8.48 -38.77
C VAL A 177 31.85 -7.91 -37.54
N THR A 178 30.87 -7.01 -37.73
CA THR A 178 30.07 -6.42 -36.66
C THR A 178 29.42 -7.46 -35.75
N SER A 179 29.05 -8.62 -36.31
CA SER A 179 28.50 -9.76 -35.57
C SER A 179 29.38 -10.22 -34.40
N VAL A 180 30.70 -10.07 -34.50
CA VAL A 180 31.67 -10.46 -33.47
C VAL A 180 31.57 -9.55 -32.23
N PHE A 181 31.07 -8.32 -32.38
CA PHE A 181 30.96 -7.34 -31.30
C PHE A 181 29.56 -7.26 -30.66
N LEU A 182 28.57 -7.98 -31.18
CA LEU A 182 27.16 -7.89 -30.74
C LEU A 182 26.98 -8.15 -29.24
N ARG A 183 27.61 -9.19 -28.67
CA ARG A 183 27.49 -9.46 -27.22
C ARG A 183 28.09 -8.37 -26.33
N LYS A 184 29.08 -7.61 -26.83
CA LYS A 184 29.67 -6.46 -26.11
C LYS A 184 28.87 -5.16 -26.33
N LEU A 185 27.81 -5.21 -27.14
CA LEU A 185 26.91 -4.08 -27.43
C LEU A 185 25.61 -4.16 -26.63
N MET A 186 25.30 -5.31 -26.03
CA MET A 186 24.06 -5.53 -25.29
C MET A 186 24.20 -5.08 -23.83
N ASP A 187 23.19 -4.35 -23.38
CA ASP A 187 23.04 -3.81 -22.02
C ASP A 187 22.42 -4.82 -21.04
N TRP A 188 22.26 -6.08 -21.46
CA TRP A 188 21.69 -7.15 -20.66
C TRP A 188 22.50 -8.45 -20.71
N VAL A 189 22.21 -9.35 -19.76
CA VAL A 189 22.82 -10.67 -19.61
C VAL A 189 21.75 -11.76 -19.64
N ASP A 190 21.84 -12.69 -20.58
CA ASP A 190 20.89 -13.82 -20.70
C ASP A 190 21.19 -14.90 -19.65
N VAL A 191 20.19 -15.35 -18.90
CA VAL A 191 20.35 -16.51 -18.00
C VAL A 191 20.70 -17.80 -18.73
N ARG A 192 20.34 -17.95 -20.02
CA ARG A 192 20.67 -19.13 -20.85
C ARG A 192 22.14 -19.21 -21.20
N ASP A 193 22.83 -18.07 -21.33
CA ASP A 193 24.28 -18.04 -21.53
C ASP A 193 25.02 -18.65 -20.32
N PHE A 194 24.36 -18.78 -19.17
CA PHE A 194 24.86 -19.41 -17.93
C PHE A 194 24.26 -20.81 -17.68
N GLY A 195 23.59 -21.39 -18.67
CA GLY A 195 23.11 -22.77 -18.61
C GLY A 195 21.67 -22.93 -18.10
N ALA A 196 20.90 -21.86 -17.96
CA ALA A 196 19.46 -21.98 -17.67
C ALA A 196 18.73 -22.67 -18.83
N VAL A 197 17.91 -23.67 -18.52
CA VAL A 197 17.19 -24.49 -19.50
C VAL A 197 15.77 -23.97 -19.72
N GLY A 198 15.05 -23.58 -18.66
CA GLY A 198 13.70 -23.02 -18.79
C GLY A 198 12.62 -24.03 -19.19
N ASN A 199 12.79 -25.32 -18.85
CA ASN A 199 11.86 -26.41 -19.15
C ASN A 199 10.85 -26.72 -18.01
N GLY A 200 10.94 -26.04 -16.87
CA GLY A 200 10.10 -26.22 -15.69
C GLY A 200 10.51 -27.38 -14.77
N VAL A 201 11.54 -28.15 -15.13
CA VAL A 201 11.98 -29.38 -14.43
C VAL A 201 13.40 -29.23 -13.90
N THR A 202 14.32 -28.72 -14.72
CA THR A 202 15.72 -28.50 -14.34
C THR A 202 15.81 -27.30 -13.40
N ASP A 203 16.55 -27.43 -12.29
CA ASP A 203 16.76 -26.32 -11.36
C ASP A 203 17.75 -25.32 -11.95
N ASP A 204 17.21 -24.17 -12.38
CA ASP A 204 17.94 -23.12 -13.09
C ASP A 204 18.57 -22.10 -12.13
N ARG A 205 18.42 -22.27 -10.80
CA ARG A 205 18.87 -21.29 -9.80
C ARG A 205 20.35 -20.92 -9.93
N ALA A 206 21.22 -21.90 -10.16
CA ALA A 206 22.65 -21.64 -10.26
C ALA A 206 23.00 -20.74 -11.46
N ALA A 207 22.30 -20.92 -12.59
CA ALA A 207 22.46 -20.09 -13.77
C ALA A 207 22.01 -18.64 -13.52
N PHE A 208 20.90 -18.44 -12.81
CA PHE A 208 20.43 -17.11 -12.43
C PHE A 208 21.43 -16.38 -11.52
N VAL A 209 21.98 -17.05 -10.51
CA VAL A 209 22.98 -16.46 -9.61
C VAL A 209 24.26 -16.08 -10.38
N ALA A 210 24.70 -16.93 -11.31
CA ALA A 210 25.86 -16.64 -12.15
C ALA A 210 25.60 -15.47 -13.12
N ALA A 211 24.40 -15.40 -13.71
CA ALA A 211 23.99 -14.30 -14.58
C ALA A 211 23.91 -12.97 -13.82
N ASP A 212 23.34 -12.95 -12.61
CA ASP A 212 23.28 -11.75 -11.74
C ASP A 212 24.68 -11.25 -11.40
N ALA A 213 25.60 -12.16 -11.04
CA ALA A 213 26.99 -11.80 -10.77
C ALA A 213 27.70 -11.23 -12.02
N ALA A 214 27.44 -11.79 -13.20
CA ALA A 214 28.03 -11.34 -14.46
C ALA A 214 27.39 -10.06 -15.03
N ALA A 215 26.14 -9.78 -14.64
CA ALA A 215 25.46 -8.55 -15.03
C ALA A 215 26.20 -7.31 -14.50
N ALA A 216 26.76 -7.39 -13.30
CA ALA A 216 27.55 -6.31 -12.70
C ALA A 216 26.81 -4.96 -12.75
N GLY A 217 25.49 -4.98 -12.47
CA GLY A 217 24.60 -3.81 -12.50
C GLY A 217 23.84 -3.61 -13.81
N ARG A 218 24.13 -4.38 -14.86
CA ARG A 218 23.32 -4.45 -16.10
C ARG A 218 22.03 -5.23 -15.88
N GLU A 219 21.10 -5.17 -16.82
CA GLU A 219 19.85 -5.93 -16.73
C GLU A 219 20.12 -7.44 -16.91
N VAL A 220 19.45 -8.29 -16.13
CA VAL A 220 19.39 -9.74 -16.37
C VAL A 220 18.14 -10.04 -17.18
N MET A 221 18.31 -10.67 -18.33
CA MET A 221 17.24 -11.09 -19.21
C MET A 221 16.86 -12.54 -18.93
N VAL A 222 15.56 -12.77 -18.76
CA VAL A 222 14.98 -14.11 -18.59
C VAL A 222 14.07 -14.39 -19.80
N PRO A 223 14.58 -15.06 -20.84
CA PRO A 223 13.81 -15.30 -22.06
C PRO A 223 12.60 -16.20 -21.82
N ALA A 224 11.63 -16.21 -22.74
CA ALA A 224 10.43 -17.06 -22.66
C ALA A 224 10.74 -18.53 -22.28
N GLY A 225 10.11 -19.02 -21.21
CA GLY A 225 10.32 -20.36 -20.65
C GLY A 225 9.77 -20.49 -19.23
N ASN A 226 9.84 -21.69 -18.65
CA ASN A 226 9.49 -21.96 -17.25
C ASN A 226 10.78 -22.31 -16.50
N TYR A 227 11.25 -21.45 -15.61
CA TYR A 227 12.52 -21.67 -14.90
C TYR A 227 12.22 -22.18 -13.50
N ARG A 228 12.51 -23.46 -13.23
CA ARG A 228 12.35 -23.99 -11.88
C ARG A 228 13.47 -23.44 -11.02
N ILE A 229 13.11 -22.83 -9.90
CA ILE A 229 14.03 -22.30 -8.92
C ILE A 229 13.71 -23.01 -7.60
N ALA A 230 14.47 -24.06 -7.28
CA ALA A 230 14.09 -25.01 -6.23
C ALA A 230 14.31 -24.50 -4.79
N SER A 231 14.95 -23.34 -4.62
CA SER A 231 15.22 -22.71 -3.32
C SER A 231 15.23 -21.19 -3.43
N SER A 232 15.50 -20.47 -2.34
CA SER A 232 15.44 -18.99 -2.37
C SER A 232 16.43 -18.40 -3.39
N LEU A 233 16.02 -17.31 -4.04
CA LEU A 233 16.78 -16.61 -5.08
C LEU A 233 16.84 -15.11 -4.76
N THR A 234 18.02 -14.53 -4.93
CA THR A 234 18.27 -13.09 -4.79
C THR A 234 18.87 -12.58 -6.08
N MET A 235 18.27 -11.53 -6.62
CA MET A 235 18.72 -10.80 -7.80
C MET A 235 19.05 -9.38 -7.37
N ASN A 236 20.31 -8.99 -7.51
CA ASN A 236 20.80 -7.66 -7.15
C ASN A 236 20.68 -6.68 -8.32
N SER A 237 20.71 -7.20 -9.54
CA SER A 237 20.56 -6.44 -10.77
C SER A 237 19.08 -6.32 -11.16
N PRO A 238 18.69 -5.31 -11.96
CA PRO A 238 17.38 -5.28 -12.59
C PRO A 238 17.14 -6.55 -13.40
N VAL A 239 15.94 -7.10 -13.36
CA VAL A 239 15.58 -8.31 -14.11
C VAL A 239 14.40 -8.03 -15.03
N ARG A 240 14.55 -8.42 -16.29
CA ARG A 240 13.48 -8.42 -17.28
C ARG A 240 13.01 -9.85 -17.54
N PHE A 241 11.72 -10.08 -17.29
CA PHE A 241 11.09 -11.38 -17.48
C PHE A 241 10.27 -11.43 -18.77
N GLU A 242 10.64 -12.32 -19.69
CA GLU A 242 9.77 -12.82 -20.75
C GLU A 242 9.31 -14.27 -20.45
N GLY A 243 10.09 -15.02 -19.66
CA GLY A 243 9.69 -16.28 -19.05
C GLY A 243 9.20 -16.10 -17.61
N LYS A 244 8.83 -17.21 -16.96
CA LYS A 244 8.35 -17.22 -15.58
C LYS A 244 9.12 -18.19 -14.69
N LEU A 245 9.18 -17.88 -13.41
CA LEU A 245 9.77 -18.71 -12.38
C LEU A 245 8.73 -19.69 -11.82
N VAL A 246 9.18 -20.90 -11.49
CA VAL A 246 8.40 -21.91 -10.75
C VAL A 246 9.13 -22.18 -9.44
N MET A 247 8.56 -21.71 -8.33
CA MET A 247 9.17 -21.74 -7.00
C MET A 247 8.29 -22.47 -5.99
N PRO A 248 8.85 -23.24 -5.04
CA PRO A 248 8.14 -23.66 -3.84
C PRO A 248 7.61 -22.47 -3.03
N ASP A 249 6.54 -22.65 -2.27
CA ASP A 249 5.92 -21.56 -1.49
C ASP A 249 6.90 -20.97 -0.45
N GLU A 250 7.70 -21.81 0.20
CA GLU A 250 8.70 -21.45 1.20
C GLU A 250 9.95 -20.77 0.62
N ALA A 251 10.20 -20.91 -0.69
CA ALA A 251 11.35 -20.32 -1.34
C ALA A 251 11.14 -18.82 -1.57
N ARG A 252 12.00 -17.97 -1.00
CA ARG A 252 11.89 -16.52 -1.10
C ARG A 252 12.51 -16.00 -2.39
N LEU A 253 11.86 -15.03 -3.01
CA LEU A 253 12.39 -14.28 -4.15
C LEU A 253 12.70 -12.85 -3.71
N SER A 254 13.95 -12.43 -3.86
CA SER A 254 14.40 -11.07 -3.60
C SER A 254 14.78 -10.40 -4.91
N LEU A 255 13.94 -9.50 -5.42
CA LEU A 255 14.25 -8.67 -6.59
C LEU A 255 14.64 -7.27 -6.11
N ASN A 256 15.91 -7.05 -5.78
CA ASN A 256 16.32 -5.86 -5.04
C ASN A 256 16.10 -4.54 -5.81
N GLN A 257 16.13 -4.59 -7.16
CA GLN A 257 15.86 -3.46 -8.04
C GLN A 257 14.50 -3.52 -8.75
N ASN A 258 13.69 -4.56 -8.50
CA ASN A 258 12.32 -4.67 -8.99
C ASN A 258 11.36 -5.03 -7.83
N PHE A 259 11.55 -4.41 -6.67
CA PHE A 259 10.76 -4.71 -5.47
C PHE A 259 9.38 -4.03 -5.51
N ASP A 260 8.53 -4.52 -6.40
CA ASP A 260 7.16 -4.07 -6.59
C ASP A 260 6.29 -5.17 -7.22
N LEU A 261 4.97 -4.98 -7.26
CA LEU A 261 4.08 -6.00 -7.81
C LEU A 261 4.31 -6.22 -9.31
N LYS A 262 4.71 -5.21 -10.09
CA LYS A 262 4.98 -5.40 -11.52
C LYS A 262 6.11 -6.41 -11.71
N GLY A 263 7.24 -6.23 -11.05
CA GLY A 263 8.39 -7.13 -11.13
C GLY A 263 8.07 -8.54 -10.66
N TYR A 264 7.36 -8.67 -9.54
CA TYR A 264 6.98 -9.98 -9.00
C TYR A 264 5.92 -10.69 -9.84
N SER A 265 4.94 -9.98 -10.38
CA SER A 265 3.95 -10.53 -11.32
C SER A 265 4.59 -10.97 -12.62
N GLU A 266 5.53 -10.20 -13.17
CA GLU A 266 6.30 -10.58 -14.36
C GLU A 266 7.15 -11.82 -14.10
N ALA A 267 7.81 -11.90 -12.93
CA ALA A 267 8.58 -13.07 -12.52
C ALA A 267 7.72 -14.33 -12.37
N MET A 268 6.51 -14.22 -11.79
CA MET A 268 5.64 -15.38 -11.52
C MET A 268 4.72 -15.73 -12.70
N GLY A 269 4.44 -14.76 -13.58
CA GLY A 269 3.40 -14.85 -14.59
C GLY A 269 1.97 -14.82 -14.02
N ASP A 270 1.80 -14.42 -12.75
CA ASP A 270 0.53 -14.38 -12.03
C ASP A 270 0.54 -13.30 -10.94
N ASP A 271 -0.48 -12.46 -10.89
CA ASP A 271 -0.55 -11.32 -9.97
C ASP A 271 -0.75 -11.75 -8.51
N VAL A 272 -1.48 -12.84 -8.26
CA VAL A 272 -1.74 -13.33 -6.90
C VAL A 272 -0.47 -13.94 -6.32
N LEU A 273 0.23 -14.78 -7.08
CA LEU A 273 1.50 -15.37 -6.69
C LEU A 273 2.60 -14.30 -6.56
N GLY A 274 2.61 -13.32 -7.48
CA GLY A 274 3.48 -12.15 -7.39
C GLY A 274 3.28 -11.39 -6.07
N LEU A 275 2.03 -11.09 -5.72
CA LEU A 275 1.68 -10.45 -4.44
C LEU A 275 2.11 -11.30 -3.23
N ARG A 276 1.87 -12.62 -3.25
CA ARG A 276 2.30 -13.53 -2.18
C ARG A 276 3.82 -13.50 -1.99
N LYS A 277 4.60 -13.60 -3.06
CA LYS A 277 6.07 -13.53 -3.00
C LYS A 277 6.59 -12.15 -2.58
N GLY A 278 5.94 -11.08 -3.03
CA GLY A 278 6.24 -9.71 -2.60
C GLY A 278 6.03 -9.50 -1.11
N ILE A 279 4.87 -9.94 -0.57
CA ILE A 279 4.56 -9.91 0.86
C ILE A 279 5.55 -10.78 1.66
N GLN A 280 5.84 -11.99 1.19
CA GLN A 280 6.82 -12.86 1.82
C GLN A 280 8.18 -12.17 1.95
N GLN A 281 8.61 -11.43 0.92
CA GLN A 281 9.87 -10.72 0.91
C GLN A 281 9.84 -9.41 1.71
N LEU A 282 8.72 -8.68 1.75
CA LEU A 282 8.54 -7.45 2.55
C LEU A 282 8.96 -7.65 4.01
N PHE A 283 8.62 -8.79 4.59
CA PHE A 283 8.98 -9.12 5.98
C PHE A 283 10.37 -9.76 6.12
N ASN A 284 11.04 -10.11 5.03
CA ASN A 284 12.30 -10.86 5.04
C ASN A 284 13.53 -10.11 4.52
N GLN A 285 13.37 -8.87 4.03
CA GLN A 285 14.49 -8.00 3.64
C GLN A 285 14.58 -6.75 4.52
N SER A 286 15.74 -6.08 4.47
CA SER A 286 16.03 -4.82 5.17
C SER A 286 15.87 -3.57 4.32
N ASP A 287 16.11 -3.67 3.01
CA ASP A 287 16.42 -2.50 2.18
C ASP A 287 15.18 -1.72 1.75
N HIS A 288 14.04 -2.41 1.71
CA HIS A 288 12.74 -1.83 1.37
C HIS A 288 11.80 -1.85 2.57
N GLU A 289 11.23 -0.69 2.86
CA GLU A 289 10.21 -0.54 3.90
C GLU A 289 8.79 -0.85 3.38
N GLY A 290 8.54 -0.70 2.08
CA GLY A 290 7.22 -0.82 1.50
C GLY A 290 7.18 -1.63 0.21
N PHE A 291 6.10 -2.39 0.01
CA PHE A 291 5.79 -3.09 -1.24
C PHE A 291 4.69 -2.34 -1.98
N ASP A 292 4.99 -1.92 -3.20
CA ASP A 292 4.11 -1.11 -4.05
C ASP A 292 3.35 -2.01 -5.03
N LEU A 293 2.03 -1.86 -5.11
CA LEU A 293 1.19 -2.59 -6.07
C LEU A 293 1.17 -1.94 -7.47
N CYS A 294 1.83 -0.79 -7.66
CA CYS A 294 1.98 -0.08 -8.93
C CYS A 294 0.64 0.26 -9.62
N GLY A 295 -0.39 0.56 -8.83
CA GLY A 295 -1.75 0.81 -9.32
C GLY A 295 -2.44 -0.42 -9.90
N ARG A 296 -1.86 -1.62 -9.80
CA ARG A 296 -2.42 -2.85 -10.36
C ARG A 296 -3.59 -3.34 -9.53
N ARG A 297 -4.49 -4.05 -10.22
CA ARG A 297 -5.60 -4.79 -9.62
C ARG A 297 -5.23 -6.27 -9.49
N VAL A 298 -5.28 -6.80 -8.28
CA VAL A 298 -5.12 -8.23 -8.00
C VAL A 298 -6.49 -8.83 -7.71
N VAL A 299 -6.89 -9.84 -8.48
CA VAL A 299 -8.18 -10.54 -8.31
C VAL A 299 -7.98 -11.76 -7.41
N LEU A 300 -8.67 -11.77 -6.27
CA LEU A 300 -8.59 -12.80 -5.25
C LEU A 300 -9.86 -13.65 -5.25
N ASP A 301 -9.69 -14.96 -5.11
CA ASP A 301 -10.76 -15.95 -4.96
C ASP A 301 -10.82 -16.57 -3.55
N ALA A 302 -9.88 -16.21 -2.67
CA ALA A 302 -9.80 -16.65 -1.29
C ALA A 302 -8.94 -15.68 -0.46
N PRO A 303 -9.00 -15.76 0.88
CA PRO A 303 -8.14 -14.96 1.76
C PRO A 303 -6.64 -15.10 1.53
N LEU A 304 -5.90 -14.02 1.78
CA LEU A 304 -4.46 -14.05 1.99
C LEU A 304 -4.14 -14.15 3.48
N ASP A 305 -3.75 -15.34 3.95
CA ASP A 305 -3.11 -15.50 5.27
C ASP A 305 -1.70 -14.91 5.21
N VAL A 306 -1.55 -13.69 5.72
CA VAL A 306 -0.30 -12.93 5.60
C VAL A 306 0.82 -13.58 6.40
N GLN A 307 0.53 -14.14 7.58
CA GLN A 307 1.54 -14.84 8.36
C GLN A 307 1.92 -16.16 7.69
N GLY A 308 0.95 -16.91 7.16
CA GLY A 308 1.20 -18.14 6.41
C GLY A 308 2.05 -17.92 5.15
N ILE A 309 1.84 -16.80 4.43
CA ILE A 309 2.67 -16.40 3.28
C ILE A 309 4.13 -16.12 3.69
N VAL A 310 4.33 -15.44 4.81
CA VAL A 310 5.68 -15.16 5.34
C VAL A 310 6.32 -16.44 5.89
N GLY A 311 5.56 -17.27 6.59
CA GLY A 311 5.87 -18.63 7.04
C GLY A 311 6.91 -18.74 8.15
N ASN A 312 7.95 -17.90 8.14
CA ASN A 312 9.12 -18.01 9.01
C ASN A 312 9.15 -17.02 10.19
N ARG A 313 8.10 -16.20 10.35
CA ARG A 313 7.99 -15.19 11.40
C ARG A 313 6.57 -15.15 11.92
N ASN A 314 6.42 -14.98 13.23
CA ASN A 314 5.14 -14.74 13.90
C ASN A 314 5.14 -13.46 14.73
N THR A 315 6.29 -12.76 14.79
CA THR A 315 6.43 -11.43 15.38
C THR A 315 7.24 -10.51 14.47
N TYR A 316 6.88 -9.22 14.42
CA TYR A 316 7.63 -8.20 13.67
C TYR A 316 7.33 -6.79 14.18
N ALA A 317 8.35 -5.95 14.38
CA ALA A 317 8.18 -4.63 15.00
C ALA A 317 8.63 -3.45 14.13
N ASN A 318 9.41 -3.67 13.07
CA ASN A 318 9.85 -2.57 12.22
C ASN A 318 8.71 -2.10 11.31
N ARG A 319 8.77 -0.84 10.88
CA ARG A 319 7.76 -0.28 9.98
C ARG A 319 7.75 -1.01 8.64
N ARG A 320 6.57 -1.44 8.19
CA ARG A 320 6.34 -2.03 6.86
C ARG A 320 5.08 -1.47 6.20
N VAL A 321 5.11 -1.27 4.89
CA VAL A 321 4.00 -0.68 4.13
C VAL A 321 3.56 -1.60 2.98
N LEU A 322 2.25 -1.73 2.78
CA LEU A 322 1.65 -2.24 1.55
C LEU A 322 0.83 -1.12 0.91
N ARG A 323 1.06 -0.78 -0.36
CA ARG A 323 0.44 0.42 -0.95
C ARG A 323 0.08 0.40 -2.42
N ASN A 324 -0.74 1.37 -2.83
CA ASN A 324 -0.93 1.83 -4.22
C ASN A 324 -1.49 0.77 -5.18
N GLY A 325 -2.73 0.34 -5.00
CA GLY A 325 -3.39 -0.61 -5.91
C GLY A 325 -4.80 -1.01 -5.51
N GLN A 326 -5.30 -2.11 -6.08
CA GLN A 326 -6.62 -2.65 -5.77
C GLN A 326 -6.55 -4.16 -5.51
N LEU A 327 -7.20 -4.61 -4.43
CA LEU A 327 -7.52 -6.01 -4.19
C LEU A 327 -9.01 -6.21 -4.46
N SER A 328 -9.36 -7.10 -5.38
CA SER A 328 -10.74 -7.32 -5.81
C SER A 328 -11.16 -8.75 -5.56
N ALA A 329 -12.31 -8.96 -4.92
CA ALA A 329 -12.87 -10.30 -4.78
C ALA A 329 -13.56 -10.75 -6.08
N THR A 330 -13.37 -12.03 -6.44
CA THR A 330 -14.21 -12.72 -7.42
C THR A 330 -15.08 -13.78 -6.74
N ASN A 331 -16.20 -14.17 -7.35
CA ASN A 331 -17.10 -15.17 -6.81
C ASN A 331 -16.40 -16.52 -6.67
N SER A 332 -16.32 -17.04 -5.45
CA SER A 332 -15.60 -18.26 -5.12
C SER A 332 -16.07 -18.83 -3.79
N PRO A 333 -16.11 -20.17 -3.62
CA PRO A 333 -16.39 -20.80 -2.34
C PRO A 333 -15.32 -20.52 -1.27
N GLY A 334 -14.13 -20.03 -1.66
CA GLY A 334 -13.07 -19.61 -0.74
C GLY A 334 -13.48 -18.48 0.22
N TRP A 335 -14.54 -17.75 -0.10
CA TRP A 335 -15.10 -16.68 0.72
C TRP A 335 -16.16 -17.13 1.72
N ASN A 336 -16.54 -18.41 1.73
CA ASN A 336 -17.54 -18.91 2.67
C ASN A 336 -17.03 -18.85 4.12
N ASP A 337 -17.89 -18.31 5.01
CA ASP A 337 -17.60 -18.27 6.44
C ASP A 337 -17.56 -19.69 7.01
N ALA A 338 -16.70 -19.91 7.99
CA ALA A 338 -16.76 -21.13 8.80
C ALA A 338 -17.58 -20.85 10.06
N VAL A 339 -18.57 -21.69 10.35
CA VAL A 339 -19.48 -21.52 11.48
C VAL A 339 -19.49 -22.77 12.35
N PHE A 340 -19.26 -22.59 13.65
CA PHE A 340 -19.25 -23.66 14.63
C PHE A 340 -20.15 -23.31 15.81
N THR A 341 -20.81 -24.30 16.38
CA THR A 341 -21.67 -24.13 17.56
C THR A 341 -21.23 -25.10 18.64
N ARG A 342 -21.05 -24.62 19.88
CA ARG A 342 -20.63 -25.43 21.03
C ARG A 342 -21.31 -24.96 22.31
N SER A 343 -21.71 -25.89 23.15
CA SER A 343 -22.04 -25.58 24.55
C SER A 343 -20.75 -25.31 25.31
N GLY A 344 -20.73 -24.24 26.10
CA GLY A 344 -19.57 -23.87 26.90
C GLY A 344 -19.98 -23.21 28.20
N THR A 345 -19.02 -23.13 29.11
CA THR A 345 -19.18 -22.52 30.42
C THR A 345 -18.43 -21.20 30.49
N TRP A 346 -19.06 -20.17 31.05
CA TRP A 346 -18.47 -18.86 31.30
C TRP A 346 -18.65 -18.46 32.76
N SER A 347 -17.71 -17.66 33.28
CA SER A 347 -17.74 -17.12 34.64
C SER A 347 -17.24 -15.68 34.66
N ALA A 348 -17.88 -14.81 35.44
CA ALA A 348 -17.41 -13.45 35.66
C ALA A 348 -16.02 -13.38 36.34
N SER A 349 -15.61 -14.44 37.06
CA SER A 349 -14.27 -14.52 37.68
C SER A 349 -13.16 -14.91 36.69
N ASP A 350 -13.51 -15.43 35.51
CA ASP A 350 -12.59 -15.69 34.40
C ASP A 350 -13.21 -15.16 33.08
N PRO A 351 -13.41 -13.83 33.00
CA PRO A 351 -14.44 -13.25 32.14
C PRO A 351 -14.09 -13.28 30.65
N ARG A 352 -12.82 -13.54 30.31
CA ARG A 352 -12.35 -13.67 28.93
C ARG A 352 -12.22 -15.13 28.48
N ARG A 353 -12.74 -16.12 29.23
CA ARG A 353 -12.64 -17.53 28.84
C ARG A 353 -14.00 -18.20 28.74
N ILE A 354 -14.15 -19.03 27.72
CA ILE A 354 -15.22 -20.02 27.62
C ILE A 354 -14.56 -21.38 27.73
N THR A 355 -14.98 -22.17 28.72
CA THR A 355 -14.42 -23.49 29.06
C THR A 355 -15.42 -24.61 28.81
N GLY A 356 -14.99 -25.86 28.97
CA GLY A 356 -15.87 -27.03 28.79
C GLY A 356 -16.33 -27.22 27.34
N LEU A 357 -15.60 -26.64 26.39
CA LEU A 357 -15.90 -26.71 24.96
C LEU A 357 -15.41 -28.04 24.40
N SER A 358 -16.25 -28.72 23.61
CA SER A 358 -15.85 -29.88 22.82
C SER A 358 -15.18 -29.47 21.50
N ASN A 359 -14.26 -30.30 21.00
CA ASN A 359 -13.58 -30.13 19.71
C ASN A 359 -13.02 -28.72 19.49
N VAL A 360 -12.31 -28.19 20.48
CA VAL A 360 -11.71 -26.83 20.45
C VAL A 360 -10.75 -26.64 19.28
N ALA A 361 -10.12 -27.72 18.79
CA ALA A 361 -9.25 -27.68 17.63
C ALA A 361 -9.95 -27.17 16.35
N ASP A 362 -11.28 -27.31 16.26
CA ASP A 362 -12.06 -26.84 15.11
C ASP A 362 -12.43 -25.35 15.20
N ILE A 363 -12.36 -24.75 16.40
CA ILE A 363 -12.74 -23.35 16.61
C ILE A 363 -11.62 -22.44 16.07
N PRO A 364 -11.89 -21.59 15.06
CA PRO A 364 -10.86 -20.74 14.47
C PRO A 364 -10.49 -19.56 15.37
N ILE A 365 -9.20 -19.21 15.40
CA ILE A 365 -8.76 -17.89 15.88
C ILE A 365 -9.36 -16.82 14.96
N GLY A 366 -9.77 -15.69 15.53
CA GLY A 366 -10.47 -14.62 14.85
C GLY A 366 -11.92 -14.91 14.49
N ALA A 367 -12.54 -15.95 15.08
CA ALA A 367 -13.97 -16.17 14.96
C ALA A 367 -14.74 -15.21 15.88
N LEU A 368 -15.75 -14.51 15.34
CA LEU A 368 -16.73 -13.74 16.11
C LEU A 368 -17.54 -14.69 16.99
N VAL A 369 -17.67 -14.35 18.27
CA VAL A 369 -18.46 -15.10 19.25
C VAL A 369 -19.82 -14.43 19.40
N THR A 370 -20.88 -15.22 19.29
CA THR A 370 -22.25 -14.79 19.59
C THR A 370 -22.94 -15.83 20.48
N GLY A 371 -23.88 -15.39 21.30
CA GLY A 371 -24.70 -16.25 22.15
C GLY A 371 -26.06 -15.60 22.41
N PRO A 372 -27.05 -16.36 22.91
CA PRO A 372 -28.39 -15.84 23.14
C PRO A 372 -28.45 -14.79 24.24
N GLN A 373 -27.53 -14.84 25.23
CA GLN A 373 -27.49 -13.91 26.35
C GLN A 373 -26.07 -13.48 26.71
N GLY A 374 -25.91 -12.21 27.09
CA GLY A 374 -24.71 -11.67 27.71
C GLY A 374 -23.44 -11.61 26.85
N VAL A 375 -23.54 -11.79 25.53
CA VAL A 375 -22.41 -11.64 24.61
C VAL A 375 -22.48 -10.26 23.95
N GLY A 376 -21.53 -9.39 24.27
CA GLY A 376 -21.40 -8.05 23.67
C GLY A 376 -21.00 -8.08 22.20
N ARG A 377 -20.98 -6.90 21.55
CA ARG A 377 -20.63 -6.80 20.13
C ARG A 377 -19.12 -6.93 19.90
N GLU A 378 -18.77 -7.53 18.76
CA GLU A 378 -17.40 -7.61 18.24
C GLU A 378 -16.39 -8.24 19.23
N ILE A 379 -16.80 -9.35 19.86
CA ILE A 379 -15.95 -10.18 20.73
C ILE A 379 -15.49 -11.41 19.93
N TYR A 380 -14.18 -11.65 19.89
CA TYR A 380 -13.57 -12.66 19.02
C TYR A 380 -12.76 -13.68 19.80
N VAL A 381 -12.54 -14.85 19.21
CA VAL A 381 -11.58 -15.84 19.70
C VAL A 381 -10.17 -15.36 19.42
N MET A 382 -9.39 -15.13 20.47
CA MET A 382 -8.00 -14.68 20.40
C MET A 382 -7.01 -15.84 20.48
N ALA A 383 -7.33 -16.87 21.26
CA ALA A 383 -6.48 -18.05 21.44
C ALA A 383 -7.32 -19.29 21.79
N ARG A 384 -6.73 -20.48 21.60
CA ARG A 384 -7.33 -21.77 21.92
C ARG A 384 -6.41 -22.63 22.76
N ASP A 385 -6.98 -23.34 23.72
CA ASP A 385 -6.31 -24.35 24.53
C ASP A 385 -7.08 -25.66 24.37
N VAL A 386 -6.55 -26.52 23.48
CA VAL A 386 -7.21 -27.76 23.07
C VAL A 386 -7.24 -28.77 24.21
N ALA A 387 -6.14 -28.90 24.97
CA ALA A 387 -6.05 -29.82 26.09
C ALA A 387 -6.95 -29.38 27.25
N GLY A 388 -7.06 -28.07 27.50
CA GLY A 388 -7.91 -27.49 28.52
C GLY A 388 -9.38 -27.33 28.13
N GLY A 389 -9.77 -27.66 26.89
CA GLY A 389 -11.16 -27.52 26.42
C GLY A 389 -11.69 -26.09 26.50
N ARG A 390 -10.88 -25.09 26.14
CA ARG A 390 -11.25 -23.67 26.30
C ARG A 390 -10.71 -22.75 25.21
N VAL A 391 -11.36 -21.60 25.06
CA VAL A 391 -10.90 -20.47 24.23
C VAL A 391 -10.72 -19.21 25.07
N THR A 392 -9.83 -18.33 24.62
CA THR A 392 -9.64 -16.98 25.18
C THR A 392 -10.25 -15.96 24.23
N LEU A 393 -10.94 -14.96 24.78
CA LEU A 393 -11.70 -13.94 24.06
C LEU A 393 -10.95 -12.60 24.01
N SER A 394 -11.25 -11.80 22.98
CA SER A 394 -10.71 -10.45 22.81
C SER A 394 -11.25 -9.42 23.81
N ALA A 395 -12.39 -9.71 24.44
CA ALA A 395 -13.01 -8.91 25.48
C ALA A 395 -13.83 -9.81 26.42
N SER A 396 -14.22 -9.26 27.57
CA SER A 396 -15.09 -9.95 28.54
C SER A 396 -16.54 -9.98 28.05
N LEU A 397 -17.31 -10.98 28.47
CA LEU A 397 -18.75 -11.03 28.29
C LEU A 397 -19.46 -10.26 29.42
N SER A 398 -20.71 -9.83 29.22
CA SER A 398 -21.50 -9.10 30.21
C SER A 398 -22.69 -9.94 30.70
N GLY A 399 -22.57 -10.53 31.89
CA GLY A 399 -23.68 -11.23 32.53
C GLY A 399 -24.20 -12.45 31.76
N ALA A 400 -23.33 -13.16 31.02
CA ALA A 400 -23.70 -14.40 30.35
C ALA A 400 -24.08 -15.50 31.37
N PRO A 401 -25.07 -16.36 31.08
CA PRO A 401 -25.36 -17.53 31.91
C PRO A 401 -24.13 -18.44 32.05
N VAL A 402 -24.03 -19.14 33.19
CA VAL A 402 -22.91 -20.05 33.48
C VAL A 402 -22.69 -21.03 32.34
N THR A 403 -23.75 -21.59 31.77
CA THR A 403 -23.67 -22.48 30.60
C THR A 403 -24.66 -22.03 29.55
N GLN A 404 -24.20 -21.92 28.30
CA GLN A 404 -25.04 -21.71 27.13
C GLN A 404 -24.36 -22.22 25.87
N THR A 405 -25.11 -22.23 24.77
CA THR A 405 -24.59 -22.52 23.44
C THR A 405 -24.04 -21.26 22.79
N TYR A 406 -22.78 -21.29 22.39
CA TYR A 406 -22.08 -20.23 21.67
C TYR A 406 -21.93 -20.60 20.20
N THR A 407 -22.04 -19.61 19.33
CA THR A 407 -21.71 -19.70 17.90
C THR A 407 -20.42 -18.93 17.63
N PHE A 408 -19.50 -19.58 16.92
CA PHE A 408 -18.21 -19.05 16.49
C PHE A 408 -18.24 -18.93 14.97
N ARG A 409 -18.17 -17.70 14.45
CA ARG A 409 -18.19 -17.42 13.00
C ARG A 409 -16.87 -16.81 12.55
N ARG A 410 -16.15 -17.49 11.67
CA ARG A 410 -14.94 -16.98 11.04
C ARG A 410 -15.28 -16.38 9.68
N PHE A 411 -15.28 -15.05 9.62
CA PHE A 411 -15.36 -14.31 8.35
C PHE A 411 -14.10 -14.53 7.51
N ARG A 412 -14.20 -14.29 6.20
CA ARG A 412 -13.09 -14.40 5.23
C ARG A 412 -12.65 -13.00 4.79
N TYR A 413 -11.35 -12.74 4.83
CA TYR A 413 -10.76 -11.40 4.64
C TYR A 413 -9.83 -11.38 3.43
N MET A 414 -9.76 -10.27 2.71
CA MET A 414 -8.74 -10.10 1.65
C MET A 414 -7.33 -10.21 2.23
N LEU A 415 -7.08 -9.55 3.37
CA LEU A 415 -5.85 -9.64 4.13
C LEU A 415 -6.14 -10.13 5.56
N ASP A 416 -5.62 -11.30 5.91
CA ASP A 416 -5.78 -11.88 7.23
C ASP A 416 -4.44 -11.94 7.96
N PHE A 417 -4.31 -11.14 9.02
CA PHE A 417 -3.12 -11.08 9.86
C PHE A 417 -3.26 -11.91 11.15
N SER A 418 -4.35 -12.66 11.36
CA SER A 418 -4.58 -13.37 12.62
C SER A 418 -3.54 -14.44 13.00
N GLY A 419 -2.69 -14.88 12.07
CA GLY A 419 -1.56 -15.75 12.38
C GLY A 419 -0.39 -15.05 13.10
N TRP A 420 -0.34 -13.70 13.09
CA TRP A 420 0.70 -12.94 13.78
C TRP A 420 0.41 -12.86 15.28
N LEU A 421 1.37 -13.29 16.10
CA LEU A 421 1.33 -13.15 17.55
C LEU A 421 1.64 -11.73 18.00
N ASN A 422 2.47 -10.99 17.26
CA ASN A 422 2.68 -9.56 17.50
C ASN A 422 3.15 -8.86 16.22
N LEU A 423 2.39 -7.92 15.67
CA LEU A 423 2.82 -7.12 14.52
C LEU A 423 2.65 -5.63 14.81
N GLN A 424 3.75 -4.88 14.70
CA GLN A 424 3.76 -3.44 14.98
C GLN A 424 4.12 -2.63 13.75
N ARG A 425 3.61 -1.39 13.69
CA ARG A 425 3.99 -0.37 12.70
C ARG A 425 3.76 -0.82 11.25
N PHE A 426 2.74 -1.64 11.02
CA PHE A 426 2.31 -2.02 9.67
C PHE A 426 1.31 -1.01 9.13
N ILE A 427 1.48 -0.64 7.86
CA ILE A 427 0.71 0.42 7.22
C ILE A 427 0.11 -0.12 5.91
N VAL A 428 -1.17 0.16 5.70
CA VAL A 428 -1.86 0.00 4.42
C VAL A 428 -2.20 1.39 3.90
N SER A 429 -1.77 1.73 2.70
CA SER A 429 -1.93 3.07 2.11
C SER A 429 -2.41 3.00 0.67
N ASP A 430 -3.37 3.83 0.25
CA ASP A 430 -3.74 3.97 -1.17
C ASP A 430 -4.18 2.64 -1.82
N ILE A 431 -4.91 1.81 -1.07
CA ILE A 431 -5.46 0.54 -1.55
C ILE A 431 -6.98 0.58 -1.54
N GLU A 432 -7.59 0.17 -2.65
CA GLU A 432 -9.01 -0.22 -2.67
C GLU A 432 -9.16 -1.71 -2.37
N PHE A 433 -9.95 -2.01 -1.34
CA PHE A 433 -10.50 -3.33 -1.01
C PHE A 433 -11.89 -3.44 -1.65
N LEU A 434 -11.97 -3.96 -2.86
CA LEU A 434 -13.21 -4.18 -3.60
C LEU A 434 -13.83 -5.53 -3.23
N CYS A 435 -14.49 -5.57 -2.07
CA CYS A 435 -15.09 -6.77 -1.49
C CYS A 435 -16.35 -7.27 -2.20
N ALA A 436 -17.08 -6.38 -2.89
CA ALA A 436 -18.24 -6.70 -3.73
C ALA A 436 -19.35 -7.54 -3.06
N GLY A 437 -19.48 -7.46 -1.73
CA GLY A 437 -20.43 -8.23 -0.93
C GLY A 437 -20.03 -9.70 -0.73
N LEU A 438 -18.82 -10.09 -1.13
CA LEU A 438 -18.35 -11.48 -1.08
C LEU A 438 -17.51 -11.78 0.16
N CYS A 439 -16.73 -10.80 0.65
CA CYS A 439 -15.79 -11.00 1.75
C CYS A 439 -15.61 -9.73 2.62
N SER A 440 -14.83 -9.86 3.69
CA SER A 440 -14.36 -8.77 4.54
C SER A 440 -13.02 -8.20 4.05
N GLY A 441 -12.65 -7.00 4.51
CA GLY A 441 -11.41 -6.33 4.09
C GLY A 441 -10.17 -6.87 4.80
N ILE A 442 -9.90 -6.39 6.01
CA ILE A 442 -8.70 -6.68 6.80
C ILE A 442 -9.10 -7.30 8.14
N ASN A 443 -8.39 -8.36 8.54
CA ASN A 443 -8.36 -8.82 9.93
C ASN A 443 -6.99 -8.54 10.52
N LEU A 444 -6.93 -7.76 11.60
CA LEU A 444 -5.71 -7.35 12.28
C LEU A 444 -5.00 -8.53 12.97
N PRO A 445 -3.70 -8.37 13.29
CA PRO A 445 -2.95 -9.34 14.10
C PRO A 445 -3.59 -9.53 15.49
N VAL A 446 -3.31 -10.67 16.12
CA VAL A 446 -3.84 -11.02 17.45
C VAL A 446 -3.37 -10.02 18.49
N ASP A 447 -2.12 -9.57 18.40
CA ASP A 447 -1.54 -8.51 19.23
C ASP A 447 -0.57 -7.68 18.37
N GLY A 448 -0.24 -6.47 18.80
CA GLY A 448 0.43 -5.49 17.97
C GLY A 448 0.34 -4.06 18.48
N LEU A 449 0.94 -3.14 17.74
CA LEU A 449 0.99 -1.72 18.10
C LEU A 449 1.06 -0.86 16.85
N VAL A 450 0.18 0.14 16.75
CA VAL A 450 0.18 1.16 15.68
C VAL A 450 0.06 0.50 14.30
N PHE A 451 -1.04 -0.21 14.09
CA PHE A 451 -1.48 -0.57 12.74
C PHE A 451 -2.17 0.65 12.11
N GLN A 452 -1.75 1.05 10.92
CA GLN A 452 -2.28 2.24 10.26
C GLN A 452 -2.95 1.87 8.93
N ILE A 453 -4.12 2.44 8.69
CA ILE A 453 -4.85 2.36 7.44
C ILE A 453 -5.10 3.80 7.00
N GLN A 454 -4.62 4.16 5.82
CA GLN A 454 -4.78 5.53 5.31
C GLN A 454 -5.09 5.57 3.83
N ASP A 455 -5.86 6.58 3.41
CA ASP A 455 -6.14 6.85 2.00
C ASP A 455 -6.72 5.63 1.23
N CYS A 456 -7.41 4.74 1.96
CA CYS A 456 -7.94 3.48 1.45
C CYS A 456 -9.44 3.56 1.13
N PHE A 457 -9.89 2.68 0.23
CA PHE A 457 -11.30 2.46 -0.06
C PHE A 457 -11.71 1.06 0.39
N PHE A 458 -12.82 0.95 1.11
CA PHE A 458 -13.45 -0.33 1.45
C PHE A 458 -14.82 -0.37 0.76
N THR A 459 -14.88 -1.06 -0.37
CA THR A 459 -16.04 -1.06 -1.27
C THR A 459 -16.83 -2.36 -1.16
N GLY A 460 -18.03 -2.27 -0.58
CA GLY A 460 -18.95 -3.37 -0.38
C GLY A 460 -18.42 -4.52 0.50
N PRO A 461 -17.84 -4.31 1.71
CA PRO A 461 -17.55 -5.41 2.61
C PRO A 461 -18.82 -6.24 2.89
N LYS A 462 -18.71 -7.57 2.86
CA LYS A 462 -19.81 -8.49 3.21
C LYS A 462 -20.17 -8.36 4.68
N ASP A 463 -19.16 -8.40 5.55
CA ASP A 463 -19.34 -8.39 7.01
C ASP A 463 -18.56 -7.25 7.66
N ARG A 464 -17.23 -7.19 7.50
CA ARG A 464 -16.35 -6.22 8.17
C ARG A 464 -15.39 -5.56 7.21
N ALA A 465 -15.20 -4.25 7.30
CA ALA A 465 -14.11 -3.61 6.56
C ALA A 465 -12.76 -3.88 7.26
N ILE A 466 -12.69 -3.59 8.56
CA ILE A 466 -11.51 -3.82 9.41
C ILE A 466 -11.95 -4.54 10.69
N THR A 467 -11.35 -5.69 11.00
CA THR A 467 -11.59 -6.43 12.24
C THR A 467 -10.37 -6.41 13.14
N SER A 468 -10.53 -5.96 14.39
CA SER A 468 -9.63 -6.31 15.47
C SER A 468 -10.09 -7.60 16.15
N CYS A 469 -9.45 -8.72 15.83
CA CYS A 469 -9.77 -10.01 16.44
C CYS A 469 -9.11 -10.24 17.82
N GLY A 470 -8.17 -9.39 18.18
CA GLY A 470 -7.48 -9.38 19.47
C GLY A 470 -7.10 -7.95 19.86
N GLU A 471 -5.90 -7.77 20.38
CA GLU A 471 -5.40 -6.51 20.91
C GLU A 471 -4.50 -5.74 19.93
N GLY A 472 -4.27 -6.25 18.72
CA GLY A 472 -3.43 -5.63 17.68
C GLY A 472 -3.87 -4.26 17.17
N CYS A 473 -5.05 -3.79 17.60
CA CYS A 473 -5.53 -2.43 17.35
C CYS A 473 -5.01 -1.37 18.35
N GLN A 474 -4.16 -1.73 19.31
CA GLN A 474 -3.58 -0.75 20.24
C GLN A 474 -2.86 0.37 19.46
N GLY A 475 -3.28 1.62 19.67
CA GLY A 475 -2.75 2.77 18.93
C GLY A 475 -3.08 2.79 17.43
N MET A 476 -4.11 2.04 16.98
CA MET A 476 -4.51 1.96 15.58
C MET A 476 -4.91 3.33 15.03
N GLN A 477 -4.58 3.59 13.77
CA GLN A 477 -4.93 4.83 13.07
C GLN A 477 -5.71 4.51 11.79
N ILE A 478 -6.86 5.16 11.60
CA ILE A 478 -7.70 5.06 10.40
C ILE A 478 -7.92 6.48 9.87
N ASP A 479 -7.24 6.84 8.78
CA ASP A 479 -7.16 8.21 8.31
C ASP A 479 -7.59 8.35 6.84
N ARG A 480 -8.46 9.33 6.53
CA ARG A 480 -8.81 9.70 5.15
C ARG A 480 -9.32 8.54 4.28
N CYS A 481 -9.99 7.56 4.89
CA CYS A 481 -10.52 6.41 4.17
C CYS A 481 -11.99 6.60 3.77
N GLN A 482 -12.39 5.90 2.71
CA GLN A 482 -13.76 5.82 2.24
C GLN A 482 -14.33 4.43 2.50
N PHE A 483 -15.44 4.36 3.23
CA PHE A 483 -16.16 3.12 3.52
C PHE A 483 -17.52 3.15 2.82
N LEU A 484 -17.81 2.12 2.03
CA LEU A 484 -19.08 1.95 1.29
C LEU A 484 -19.66 0.58 1.63
N SER A 485 -20.76 0.53 2.37
CA SER A 485 -21.42 -0.75 2.69
C SER A 485 -21.98 -1.42 1.43
N ASN A 486 -22.08 -2.75 1.42
CA ASN A 486 -22.85 -3.51 0.41
C ASN A 486 -24.39 -3.38 0.63
N GLU A 487 -24.82 -2.80 1.76
CA GLU A 487 -26.20 -2.68 2.21
C GLU A 487 -26.82 -1.29 1.90
N GLN A 488 -26.40 -0.65 0.80
CA GLN A 488 -26.81 0.72 0.41
C GLN A 488 -28.33 0.92 0.33
N ASN A 489 -29.07 -0.14 -0.03
CA ASN A 489 -30.53 -0.11 -0.18
C ASN A 489 -31.26 -0.82 0.98
N THR A 490 -30.52 -1.30 1.99
CA THR A 490 -31.08 -1.98 3.15
C THR A 490 -31.46 -0.96 4.22
N ASN A 491 -32.62 -1.13 4.85
CA ASN A 491 -33.07 -0.30 5.97
C ASN A 491 -32.10 -0.44 7.16
N ALA A 492 -31.85 0.65 7.88
CA ALA A 492 -30.79 0.74 8.89
C ALA A 492 -30.83 -0.38 9.95
N PRO A 493 -31.99 -0.77 10.53
CA PRO A 493 -32.03 -1.84 11.54
C PRO A 493 -31.68 -3.25 11.00
N LEU A 494 -31.84 -3.46 9.70
CA LEU A 494 -31.59 -4.76 9.06
C LEU A 494 -30.14 -4.92 8.60
N ARG A 495 -29.33 -3.85 8.66
CA ARG A 495 -27.93 -3.89 8.29
C ARG A 495 -27.12 -4.74 9.27
N THR A 496 -26.07 -5.36 8.76
CA THR A 496 -25.19 -6.28 9.50
C THR A 496 -23.71 -5.96 9.32
N SER A 497 -23.35 -5.21 8.28
CA SER A 497 -21.98 -4.79 8.01
C SER A 497 -21.50 -3.73 9.00
N ILE A 498 -20.25 -3.84 9.44
CA ILE A 498 -19.59 -2.87 10.33
C ILE A 498 -18.30 -2.41 9.66
N ALA A 499 -18.02 -1.09 9.71
CA ALA A 499 -16.80 -0.59 9.10
C ALA A 499 -15.57 -1.04 9.90
N PHE A 500 -15.51 -0.78 11.21
CA PHE A 500 -14.42 -1.30 12.04
C PHE A 500 -14.81 -1.62 13.49
N ASN A 501 -13.95 -2.38 14.19
CA ASN A 501 -13.99 -2.52 15.64
C ASN A 501 -12.61 -2.34 16.28
N SER A 502 -12.58 -2.07 17.59
CA SER A 502 -11.38 -2.11 18.43
C SER A 502 -11.64 -2.84 19.76
N ASN A 503 -10.59 -3.43 20.32
CA ASN A 503 -10.58 -4.01 21.67
C ASN A 503 -9.58 -3.32 22.61
N SER A 504 -8.68 -2.50 22.08
CA SER A 504 -7.58 -1.83 22.79
C SER A 504 -7.73 -0.31 22.75
N SER A 505 -6.79 0.39 23.41
CA SER A 505 -6.82 1.84 23.64
C SER A 505 -6.10 2.64 22.55
N ASP A 506 -6.22 3.96 22.64
CA ASP A 506 -5.47 4.96 21.88
C ASP A 506 -5.72 4.93 20.36
N VAL A 507 -6.91 4.50 19.94
CA VAL A 507 -7.30 4.48 18.53
C VAL A 507 -7.60 5.91 18.06
N LYS A 508 -7.10 6.26 16.87
CA LYS A 508 -7.39 7.52 16.20
C LYS A 508 -8.11 7.26 14.89
N VAL A 509 -9.29 7.83 14.73
CA VAL A 509 -10.13 7.66 13.54
C VAL A 509 -10.47 9.05 13.01
N ARG A 510 -9.86 9.42 11.87
CA ARG A 510 -9.87 10.80 11.39
C ARG A 510 -10.20 10.94 9.92
N ASP A 511 -10.95 11.99 9.59
CA ASP A 511 -11.19 12.46 8.22
C ASP A 511 -11.78 11.39 7.29
N ASN A 512 -12.52 10.42 7.82
CA ASN A 512 -13.10 9.33 7.05
C ASN A 512 -14.51 9.66 6.55
N ARG A 513 -14.91 9.06 5.42
CA ARG A 513 -16.30 9.08 4.95
C ARG A 513 -16.91 7.68 4.93
N VAL A 514 -18.08 7.52 5.56
CA VAL A 514 -18.69 6.22 5.83
C VAL A 514 -20.16 6.22 5.41
N ASN A 515 -20.51 5.29 4.54
CA ASN A 515 -21.82 5.25 3.91
C ASN A 515 -22.60 3.97 4.26
N LYS A 516 -23.68 4.14 5.03
CA LYS A 516 -24.75 3.16 5.27
C LYS A 516 -24.29 1.79 5.80
N PHE A 517 -23.35 1.80 6.75
CA PHE A 517 -23.10 0.62 7.58
C PHE A 517 -24.12 0.51 8.72
N ARG A 518 -24.23 -0.66 9.35
CA ARG A 518 -24.96 -0.80 10.63
C ARG A 518 -24.28 0.03 11.73
N HIS A 519 -22.96 -0.10 11.82
CA HIS A 519 -22.11 0.68 12.72
C HIS A 519 -20.90 1.16 11.92
N PHE A 520 -20.52 2.43 12.10
CA PHE A 520 -19.19 2.89 11.72
C PHE A 520 -18.15 2.18 12.59
N GLY A 521 -18.31 2.24 13.92
CA GLY A 521 -17.36 1.64 14.85
C GLY A 521 -18.01 0.95 16.03
N VAL A 522 -17.44 -0.18 16.46
CA VAL A 522 -17.66 -0.76 17.80
C VAL A 522 -16.34 -0.72 18.55
N VAL A 523 -16.26 0.13 19.55
CA VAL A 523 -15.01 0.62 20.14
C VAL A 523 -14.94 0.18 21.59
N GLY A 524 -13.94 -0.64 21.90
CA GLY A 524 -13.49 -0.86 23.28
C GLY A 524 -12.23 -0.07 23.59
N GLY A 525 -11.76 -0.21 24.81
CA GLY A 525 -10.57 0.47 25.31
C GLY A 525 -10.84 1.95 25.62
N THR A 526 -9.76 2.67 25.91
CA THR A 526 -9.83 4.05 26.40
C THR A 526 -8.88 4.98 25.63
N GLY A 527 -9.00 6.30 25.77
CA GLY A 527 -8.07 7.25 25.15
C GLY A 527 -8.28 7.43 23.64
N ASN A 528 -9.49 7.15 23.14
CA ASN A 528 -9.77 7.14 21.71
C ASN A 528 -10.12 8.54 21.18
N ILE A 529 -9.77 8.82 19.92
CA ILE A 529 -10.04 10.10 19.25
C ILE A 529 -10.79 9.87 17.94
N PHE A 530 -11.93 10.54 17.81
CA PHE A 530 -12.76 10.58 16.60
C PHE A 530 -12.88 12.02 16.12
N SER A 531 -12.25 12.35 14.98
CA SER A 531 -12.22 13.74 14.49
C SER A 531 -12.49 13.85 12.99
N GLY A 532 -13.28 14.85 12.58
CA GLY A 532 -13.44 15.18 11.15
C GLY A 532 -14.10 14.09 10.29
N ASN A 533 -14.70 13.06 10.90
CA ASN A 533 -15.36 11.99 10.14
C ASN A 533 -16.76 12.41 9.69
N HIS A 534 -17.21 11.87 8.57
CA HIS A 534 -18.58 11.94 8.11
C HIS A 534 -19.14 10.52 7.98
N PHE A 535 -20.02 10.13 8.89
CA PHE A 535 -20.70 8.84 8.83
C PHE A 535 -22.21 8.99 8.82
N PHE A 536 -22.83 8.45 7.77
CA PHE A 536 -24.26 8.58 7.53
C PHE A 536 -24.94 7.22 7.41
N GLN A 537 -26.09 7.08 8.09
CA GLN A 537 -26.84 5.82 8.14
C GLN A 537 -28.29 5.94 7.68
N GLY A 538 -28.67 7.05 7.03
CA GLY A 538 -30.02 7.24 6.51
C GLY A 538 -30.56 6.08 5.66
N ASP A 539 -31.88 5.94 5.67
CA ASP A 539 -32.67 5.03 4.83
C ASP A 539 -33.96 5.73 4.40
N GLY A 540 -34.80 5.05 3.61
CA GLY A 540 -36.05 5.60 3.10
C GLY A 540 -37.27 5.36 3.99
N VAL A 541 -37.07 5.04 5.29
CA VAL A 541 -38.18 4.76 6.21
C VAL A 541 -38.57 6.03 6.94
N THR A 542 -39.80 6.50 6.70
CA THR A 542 -40.39 7.64 7.40
C THR A 542 -40.62 7.34 8.88
N ASP A 543 -40.17 8.27 9.73
CA ASP A 543 -40.14 8.14 11.19
C ASP A 543 -39.57 6.79 11.65
N GLY A 544 -38.55 6.32 10.92
CA GLY A 544 -37.94 5.01 11.12
C GLY A 544 -36.95 4.98 12.28
N PRO A 545 -36.75 3.81 12.92
CA PRO A 545 -35.67 3.63 13.88
C PRO A 545 -34.31 3.77 13.20
N ARG A 546 -33.31 4.18 13.98
CA ARG A 546 -31.90 4.25 13.56
C ARG A 546 -31.05 3.30 14.40
N THR A 547 -29.84 3.06 13.94
CA THR A 547 -28.82 2.27 14.64
C THR A 547 -27.73 3.18 15.20
N ALA A 548 -26.94 2.66 16.13
CA ALA A 548 -25.74 3.35 16.57
C ALA A 548 -24.78 3.56 15.38
N GLY A 549 -24.34 4.78 15.17
CA GLY A 549 -23.18 5.09 14.33
C GLY A 549 -21.91 4.59 14.98
N LEU A 550 -21.74 4.93 16.26
CA LEU A 550 -20.59 4.55 17.07
C LEU A 550 -21.09 3.89 18.36
N VAL A 551 -20.46 2.78 18.71
CA VAL A 551 -20.67 2.10 19.99
C VAL A 551 -19.40 2.23 20.81
N LEU A 552 -19.53 2.76 22.03
CA LEU A 552 -18.48 2.81 23.04
C LEU A 552 -18.84 1.73 24.07
N ALA A 553 -18.09 0.64 24.08
CA ALA A 553 -18.47 -0.60 24.76
C ALA A 553 -18.04 -0.67 26.25
N ASP A 554 -17.24 0.30 26.70
CA ASP A 554 -16.75 0.42 28.07
C ASP A 554 -17.31 1.70 28.73
N ASN A 555 -17.55 1.68 30.04
CA ASN A 555 -18.07 2.84 30.80
C ASN A 555 -17.03 3.92 31.09
N ASN A 556 -15.75 3.59 31.25
CA ASN A 556 -14.70 4.57 31.54
C ASN A 556 -13.73 4.66 30.37
N ILE A 557 -13.87 5.70 29.53
CA ILE A 557 -13.33 5.67 28.16
C ILE A 557 -12.32 6.76 27.82
N LYS A 558 -12.28 7.90 28.51
CA LYS A 558 -11.35 9.02 28.15
C LYS A 558 -11.35 9.30 26.63
N THR A 559 -12.52 9.40 26.01
CA THR A 559 -12.69 9.47 24.55
C THR A 559 -13.15 10.86 24.14
N THR A 560 -12.60 11.35 23.03
CA THR A 560 -13.00 12.62 22.39
C THR A 560 -13.64 12.35 21.04
N ILE A 561 -14.81 12.95 20.81
CA ILE A 561 -15.54 12.95 19.55
C ILE A 561 -15.73 14.41 19.13
N GLU A 562 -14.94 14.88 18.17
CA GLU A 562 -14.82 16.30 17.84
C GLU A 562 -15.00 16.58 16.34
N GLY A 563 -15.79 17.61 15.99
CA GLY A 563 -15.86 18.10 14.62
C GLY A 563 -16.34 17.09 13.57
N ASN A 564 -17.15 16.09 13.96
CA ASN A 564 -17.67 15.07 13.06
C ASN A 564 -19.03 15.46 12.47
N TYR A 565 -19.37 14.92 11.30
CA TYR A 565 -20.72 14.90 10.76
C TYR A 565 -21.35 13.51 11.00
N ILE A 566 -22.28 13.47 11.94
CA ILE A 566 -23.02 12.31 12.43
C ILE A 566 -24.45 12.38 11.89
N ASP A 567 -24.76 11.56 10.89
CA ASP A 567 -25.98 11.68 10.09
C ASP A 567 -26.87 10.43 10.23
N ASN A 568 -28.13 10.64 10.64
CA ASN A 568 -29.17 9.61 10.76
C ASN A 568 -28.75 8.41 11.63
N CYS A 569 -27.92 8.63 12.65
CA CYS A 569 -27.49 7.62 13.63
C CYS A 569 -27.14 8.27 14.96
N TYR A 570 -26.84 7.46 15.97
CA TYR A 570 -26.51 7.91 17.32
C TYR A 570 -25.20 7.35 17.85
N ILE A 571 -24.66 8.01 18.87
CA ILE A 571 -23.57 7.49 19.69
C ILE A 571 -24.20 6.69 20.83
N GLU A 572 -23.84 5.42 20.96
CA GLU A 572 -24.24 4.57 22.07
C GLU A 572 -23.06 4.40 23.02
N TRP A 573 -23.23 4.73 24.29
CA TRP A 573 -22.23 4.55 25.34
C TRP A 573 -22.73 3.55 26.38
N GLY A 574 -22.15 2.36 26.40
CA GLY A 574 -22.52 1.29 27.31
C GLY A 574 -21.31 0.67 28.01
N ASN A 575 -21.57 -0.38 28.77
CA ASN A 575 -20.56 -1.21 29.43
C ASN A 575 -20.80 -2.70 29.13
N GLU A 576 -21.08 -3.01 27.87
CA GLU A 576 -21.42 -4.37 27.43
C GLU A 576 -20.24 -5.37 27.48
N ARG A 577 -19.06 -4.88 27.87
CA ARG A 577 -17.83 -5.66 28.10
C ARG A 577 -17.48 -5.74 29.60
N ASP A 578 -18.36 -5.30 30.51
CA ASP A 578 -18.17 -5.45 31.94
C ASP A 578 -18.71 -6.82 32.43
N PRO A 579 -17.87 -7.70 33.00
CA PRO A 579 -18.34 -9.00 33.50
C PRO A 579 -19.23 -8.93 34.73
N THR A 580 -19.21 -7.79 35.44
CA THR A 580 -20.03 -7.52 36.63
C THR A 580 -20.71 -6.17 36.46
N PRO A 581 -21.69 -6.05 35.55
CA PRO A 581 -22.17 -4.76 35.04
C PRO A 581 -22.97 -3.94 36.06
N ALA A 582 -23.26 -4.48 37.25
CA ALA A 582 -23.82 -3.72 38.36
C ALA A 582 -22.71 -2.89 39.02
N PHE A 583 -22.89 -1.57 39.07
CA PHE A 583 -21.91 -0.68 39.69
C PHE A 583 -21.80 -0.95 41.20
N SER A 584 -20.57 -1.14 41.66
CA SER A 584 -20.24 -1.26 43.08
C SER A 584 -19.11 -0.31 43.50
N THR A 585 -18.02 -0.29 42.73
CA THR A 585 -16.82 0.51 42.97
C THR A 585 -16.21 0.97 41.65
N GLY A 586 -15.21 1.85 41.72
CA GLY A 586 -14.48 2.34 40.53
C GLY A 586 -15.20 3.48 39.82
N PHE A 587 -15.05 3.53 38.50
CA PHE A 587 -15.59 4.60 37.67
C PHE A 587 -16.90 4.16 37.03
N SER A 588 -17.92 5.02 37.09
CA SER A 588 -19.15 4.83 36.34
C SER A 588 -18.94 5.29 34.88
N PHE A 589 -19.99 5.76 34.19
CA PHE A 589 -19.90 6.40 32.87
C PHE A 589 -19.07 7.69 32.98
N HIS A 590 -17.79 7.60 32.59
CA HIS A 590 -16.80 8.64 32.78
C HIS A 590 -15.87 8.89 31.57
N GLY A 591 -15.56 10.18 31.37
CA GLY A 591 -14.50 10.66 30.50
C GLY A 591 -14.90 10.67 29.02
N LEU A 592 -16.02 11.31 28.70
CA LEU A 592 -16.47 11.48 27.31
C LEU A 592 -16.65 12.97 26.99
N SER A 593 -16.05 13.40 25.88
CA SER A 593 -16.22 14.75 25.33
C SER A 593 -16.77 14.68 23.91
N LEU A 594 -17.89 15.36 23.67
CA LEU A 594 -18.50 15.56 22.36
C LEU A 594 -18.51 17.05 22.03
N ASP A 595 -17.62 17.50 21.15
CA ASP A 595 -17.40 18.92 20.88
C ASP A 595 -17.53 19.27 19.38
N GLY A 596 -18.23 20.35 19.05
CA GLY A 596 -18.21 20.90 17.69
C GLY A 596 -18.78 19.98 16.60
N ASN A 597 -19.55 18.95 16.94
CA ASN A 597 -20.09 17.99 15.96
C ASN A 597 -21.38 18.50 15.31
N ILE A 598 -21.63 18.03 14.09
CA ILE A 598 -22.90 18.14 13.39
C ILE A 598 -23.66 16.84 13.62
N PHE A 599 -24.71 16.90 14.43
CA PHE A 599 -25.72 15.84 14.58
C PHE A 599 -26.92 16.18 13.72
N PHE A 600 -27.09 15.42 12.63
CA PHE A 600 -28.19 15.61 11.70
C PHE A 600 -29.06 14.36 11.65
N SER A 601 -30.36 14.57 11.54
CA SER A 601 -31.28 13.50 11.23
C SER A 601 -32.38 14.00 10.27
N THR A 602 -32.79 13.12 9.36
CA THR A 602 -34.00 13.25 8.58
C THR A 602 -34.89 12.02 8.69
N GLU A 603 -36.20 12.23 8.81
CA GLU A 603 -37.21 11.16 8.85
C GLU A 603 -36.96 10.06 9.91
N SER A 604 -36.13 10.29 10.93
CA SER A 604 -36.04 9.35 12.07
C SER A 604 -37.24 9.50 12.99
N ALA A 605 -37.54 8.43 13.72
CA ALA A 605 -38.56 8.42 14.76
C ALA A 605 -38.36 9.55 15.80
N PRO A 606 -39.44 10.15 16.34
CA PRO A 606 -39.37 11.24 17.33
C PRO A 606 -38.59 10.90 18.60
N TRP A 607 -38.62 9.64 19.02
CA TRP A 607 -37.95 9.14 20.23
C TRP A 607 -36.48 8.78 20.01
N MET A 608 -35.93 8.99 18.81
CA MET A 608 -34.49 8.80 18.56
C MET A 608 -33.70 9.90 19.29
N ASN A 609 -32.65 9.50 19.99
CA ASN A 609 -31.68 10.41 20.58
C ASN A 609 -30.33 10.26 19.86
N PHE A 610 -29.58 11.35 19.74
CA PHE A 610 -28.23 11.34 19.17
C PHE A 610 -27.18 10.79 20.13
N ILE A 611 -27.41 10.91 21.44
CA ILE A 611 -26.53 10.42 22.50
C ILE A 611 -27.34 9.48 23.39
N VAL A 612 -26.97 8.21 23.44
CA VAL A 612 -27.67 7.19 24.21
C VAL A 612 -26.70 6.56 25.21
N ILE A 613 -27.02 6.64 26.50
CA ILE A 613 -26.29 5.88 27.52
C ILE A 613 -27.06 4.58 27.82
N LYS A 614 -26.36 3.45 27.82
CA LYS A 614 -26.95 2.12 28.00
C LYS A 614 -26.25 1.36 29.14
N PRO A 615 -26.73 1.47 30.38
CA PRO A 615 -26.19 0.73 31.52
C PRO A 615 -26.59 -0.74 31.44
N TYR A 616 -25.63 -1.66 31.39
CA TYR A 616 -25.87 -3.11 31.42
C TYR A 616 -26.12 -3.66 32.82
N GLY A 617 -26.05 -2.81 33.86
CA GLY A 617 -26.45 -3.12 35.22
C GLY A 617 -26.74 -1.87 36.04
N PRO A 618 -27.34 -2.01 37.24
CA PRO A 618 -27.82 -0.89 38.05
C PRO A 618 -26.71 -0.14 38.78
N GLY A 619 -27.05 1.02 39.35
CA GLY A 619 -26.18 1.80 40.26
C GLY A 619 -25.18 2.73 39.56
N HIS A 620 -25.11 2.67 38.23
CA HIS A 620 -24.32 3.57 37.42
C HIS A 620 -24.93 4.98 37.38
N PHE A 621 -24.08 5.99 37.28
CA PHE A 621 -24.37 7.42 37.20
C PHE A 621 -23.42 8.09 36.18
N ILE A 622 -23.66 9.35 35.84
CA ILE A 622 -22.79 10.13 34.94
C ILE A 622 -21.72 10.84 35.77
N ASN A 623 -20.47 10.76 35.35
CA ASN A 623 -19.35 11.42 36.00
C ASN A 623 -18.32 11.86 34.96
N GLY A 624 -18.30 13.13 34.53
CA GLY A 624 -17.34 13.60 33.52
C GLY A 624 -17.82 13.39 32.08
N LEU A 625 -18.91 14.07 31.73
CA LEU A 625 -19.45 14.15 30.37
C LEU A 625 -19.51 15.61 29.92
N THR A 626 -18.89 15.91 28.78
CA THR A 626 -18.95 17.24 28.16
C THR A 626 -19.62 17.14 26.79
N VAL A 627 -20.66 17.94 26.56
CA VAL A 627 -21.36 18.07 25.28
C VAL A 627 -21.46 19.55 24.93
N THR A 628 -20.54 20.02 24.08
CA THR A 628 -20.34 21.45 23.81
C THR A 628 -20.31 21.79 22.34
N ASP A 629 -20.85 22.97 22.01
CA ASP A 629 -20.73 23.59 20.68
C ASP A 629 -21.22 22.72 19.50
N ASN A 630 -22.10 21.76 19.76
CA ASN A 630 -22.66 20.88 18.74
C ASN A 630 -23.88 21.52 18.05
N LEU A 631 -24.07 21.18 16.77
CA LEU A 631 -25.31 21.43 16.04
C LEU A 631 -26.21 20.18 16.11
N PHE A 632 -27.38 20.31 16.74
CA PHE A 632 -28.44 19.29 16.68
C PHE A 632 -29.56 19.74 15.76
N LYS A 633 -29.74 19.01 14.66
CA LYS A 633 -30.73 19.36 13.63
C LYS A 633 -31.53 18.14 13.18
N LYS A 634 -32.85 18.26 13.28
CA LYS A 634 -33.83 17.35 12.66
C LYS A 634 -34.60 18.08 11.56
N THR A 635 -34.72 17.44 10.39
CA THR A 635 -35.61 17.89 9.30
C THR A 635 -36.50 16.75 8.83
N GLY A 636 -37.65 17.03 8.21
CA GLY A 636 -38.59 16.02 7.72
C GLY A 636 -39.21 15.17 8.85
N GLY A 637 -40.49 14.80 8.73
CA GLY A 637 -41.20 14.10 9.82
C GLY A 637 -41.37 14.95 11.09
N ALA A 638 -41.73 14.29 12.20
CA ALA A 638 -41.92 14.96 13.48
C ALA A 638 -40.58 15.39 14.14
N GLN A 639 -40.67 16.35 15.07
CA GLN A 639 -39.53 16.82 15.86
C GLN A 639 -39.00 15.71 16.77
N LEU A 640 -37.70 15.73 17.06
CA LEU A 640 -37.15 14.84 18.09
C LEU A 640 -37.54 15.33 19.48
N GLU A 641 -37.88 14.40 20.35
CA GLU A 641 -38.27 14.70 21.74
C GLU A 641 -37.08 15.25 22.53
N ALA A 642 -35.88 14.68 22.34
CA ALA A 642 -34.64 15.09 22.98
C ALA A 642 -33.41 14.66 22.16
N VAL A 643 -32.27 15.31 22.37
CA VAL A 643 -31.00 14.93 21.74
C VAL A 643 -30.29 13.78 22.47
N GLU A 644 -30.68 13.53 23.71
CA GLU A 644 -30.07 12.50 24.55
C GLU A 644 -31.14 11.67 25.27
N GLY A 645 -30.75 10.46 25.67
CA GLY A 645 -31.58 9.57 26.48
C GLY A 645 -30.79 8.43 27.11
N VAL A 646 -31.49 7.65 27.94
CA VAL A 646 -30.96 6.44 28.56
C VAL A 646 -31.71 5.25 27.97
N ASP A 647 -30.99 4.28 27.42
CA ASP A 647 -31.57 2.99 27.06
C ASP A 647 -31.67 2.13 28.32
N THR A 648 -32.90 1.98 28.80
CA THR A 648 -33.21 1.32 30.06
C THR A 648 -33.53 -0.17 29.89
N SER A 649 -33.19 -0.77 28.75
CA SER A 649 -33.46 -2.19 28.47
C SER A 649 -32.80 -3.13 29.48
N PHE A 650 -31.72 -2.69 30.13
CA PHE A 650 -31.01 -3.45 31.16
C PHE A 650 -31.11 -2.78 32.54
N ALA A 651 -30.78 -1.49 32.64
CA ALA A 651 -30.85 -0.75 33.90
C ALA A 651 -31.00 0.77 33.71
N GLN A 652 -31.42 1.44 34.79
CA GLN A 652 -31.51 2.90 34.88
C GLN A 652 -30.16 3.49 35.35
N LEU A 653 -29.97 4.79 35.12
CA LEU A 653 -28.94 5.58 35.79
C LEU A 653 -29.44 6.16 37.13
N ASP A 654 -28.58 6.16 38.14
CA ASP A 654 -28.75 6.94 39.37
C ASP A 654 -28.28 8.38 39.14
N LEU A 655 -29.17 9.18 38.54
CA LEU A 655 -28.88 10.59 38.21
C LEU A 655 -28.80 11.50 39.44
N THR A 656 -29.10 11.00 40.64
CA THR A 656 -28.87 11.74 41.90
C THR A 656 -27.38 11.78 42.29
N ARG A 657 -26.53 11.08 41.55
CA ARG A 657 -25.08 11.04 41.74
C ARG A 657 -24.30 11.67 40.58
N THR A 658 -25.01 12.30 39.64
CA THR A 658 -24.40 13.01 38.52
C THR A 658 -23.41 14.06 39.01
N ALA A 659 -22.19 14.03 38.46
CA ALA A 659 -21.10 14.96 38.71
C ALA A 659 -20.39 15.30 37.39
N ASP A 660 -19.72 16.44 37.34
CA ASP A 660 -18.90 16.89 36.20
C ASP A 660 -19.63 16.75 34.85
N LEU A 661 -20.84 17.30 34.76
CA LEU A 661 -21.67 17.27 33.56
C LEU A 661 -21.73 18.67 32.94
N LEU A 662 -21.16 18.85 31.76
CA LEU A 662 -21.27 20.09 30.99
C LEU A 662 -22.10 19.85 29.73
N PHE A 663 -23.15 20.64 29.54
CA PHE A 663 -23.99 20.61 28.35
C PHE A 663 -24.30 22.06 27.93
N ASN A 664 -23.48 22.64 27.04
CA ASN A 664 -23.52 24.09 26.78
C ASN A 664 -23.16 24.44 25.32
N GLY A 665 -23.47 25.65 24.84
CA GLY A 665 -23.07 26.12 23.51
C GLY A 665 -23.78 25.43 22.32
N ASN A 666 -24.64 24.43 22.60
CA ASN A 666 -25.28 23.64 21.56
C ASN A 666 -26.45 24.39 20.90
N THR A 667 -26.64 24.15 19.60
CA THR A 667 -27.75 24.70 18.83
C THR A 667 -28.79 23.63 18.51
N TYR A 668 -30.07 24.00 18.53
CA TYR A 668 -31.19 23.06 18.41
C TYR A 668 -32.15 23.52 17.32
N THR A 669 -32.42 22.65 16.33
CA THR A 669 -33.43 22.85 15.29
C THR A 669 -34.24 21.58 15.11
N GLY A 670 -35.57 21.66 15.24
CA GLY A 670 -36.43 20.48 15.15
C GLY A 670 -36.35 19.55 16.37
N ILE A 671 -35.98 20.09 17.53
CA ILE A 671 -35.85 19.36 18.81
C ILE A 671 -36.75 20.04 19.86
N ILE A 672 -37.50 19.26 20.63
CA ILE A 672 -38.42 19.75 21.67
C ILE A 672 -37.64 20.09 22.95
N LYS A 673 -36.94 19.12 23.56
CA LYS A 673 -36.14 19.33 24.78
C LYS A 673 -34.81 19.98 24.44
N ARG A 674 -34.55 21.16 25.01
CA ARG A 674 -33.29 21.90 24.81
C ARG A 674 -32.37 21.66 25.99
N THR A 675 -31.70 20.51 26.00
CA THR A 675 -30.83 20.09 27.10
C THR A 675 -29.74 21.13 27.38
N GLU A 676 -29.57 21.53 28.65
CA GLU A 676 -28.56 22.51 29.03
C GLU A 676 -28.13 22.32 30.50
N ASN A 677 -26.83 22.42 30.77
CA ASN A 677 -26.25 22.39 32.10
C ASN A 677 -24.90 23.14 32.13
N PRO A 678 -24.76 24.26 32.86
CA PRO A 678 -25.82 24.96 33.60
C PRO A 678 -26.88 25.55 32.66
N VAL A 679 -28.14 25.62 33.10
CA VAL A 679 -29.22 26.28 32.37
C VAL A 679 -29.56 27.62 33.00
N THR A 680 -29.86 28.65 32.21
CA THR A 680 -30.44 29.91 32.70
C THR A 680 -31.85 30.09 32.14
N VAL A 681 -32.85 30.18 33.03
CA VAL A 681 -34.25 30.35 32.67
C VAL A 681 -34.80 31.68 33.18
N ARG A 682 -35.64 32.31 32.37
CA ARG A 682 -36.43 33.46 32.77
C ARG A 682 -37.74 32.99 33.42
N HIS A 683 -37.92 33.24 34.71
CA HIS A 683 -39.14 32.92 35.45
C HIS A 683 -39.98 34.18 35.68
N VAL A 684 -41.30 34.07 35.48
CA VAL A 684 -42.27 35.12 35.78
C VAL A 684 -43.22 34.60 36.84
N GLU A 685 -43.23 35.23 38.01
CA GLU A 685 -44.24 35.00 39.03
C GLU A 685 -45.26 36.15 38.99
N GLY A 686 -46.46 35.88 38.52
CA GLY A 686 -47.52 36.90 38.35
C GLY A 686 -48.25 37.26 39.64
N THR A 687 -48.35 36.31 40.57
CA THR A 687 -49.05 36.44 41.84
C THR A 687 -48.04 36.47 42.98
N ALA A 688 -48.21 37.37 43.95
CA ALA A 688 -47.28 37.45 45.07
C ALA A 688 -47.36 36.15 45.89
N SER A 689 -46.22 35.49 46.06
CA SER A 689 -46.10 34.20 46.75
C SER A 689 -44.74 34.09 47.45
N THR A 690 -44.73 33.46 48.62
CA THR A 690 -43.49 33.07 49.32
C THR A 690 -42.73 31.93 48.63
N THR A 691 -43.37 31.27 47.66
CA THR A 691 -42.83 30.08 46.99
C THR A 691 -42.95 30.22 45.49
N TRP A 692 -41.81 30.25 44.80
CA TRP A 692 -41.77 30.18 43.33
C TRP A 692 -41.29 28.79 42.94
N ASN A 693 -42.08 28.08 42.14
CA ASN A 693 -41.70 26.77 41.61
C ASN A 693 -41.28 26.94 40.15
N VAL A 694 -39.98 26.75 39.88
CA VAL A 694 -39.42 26.91 38.54
C VAL A 694 -39.23 25.52 37.94
N ASP A 695 -40.02 25.18 36.93
CA ASP A 695 -39.90 23.89 36.24
C ASP A 695 -38.71 23.89 35.27
N MET A 696 -37.80 22.95 35.47
CA MET A 696 -36.60 22.76 34.67
C MET A 696 -36.68 21.49 33.80
N SER A 697 -37.84 20.84 33.73
CA SER A 697 -38.04 19.56 33.03
C SER A 697 -37.61 19.60 31.55
N GLY A 698 -37.86 20.72 30.86
CA GLY A 698 -37.52 20.94 29.45
C GLY A 698 -36.03 21.11 29.14
N PHE A 699 -35.17 21.11 30.17
CA PHE A 699 -33.72 21.34 30.05
C PHE A 699 -32.87 20.22 30.68
N ALA A 700 -33.49 19.38 31.51
CA ALA A 700 -32.80 18.36 32.30
C ALA A 700 -32.05 17.33 31.43
N PRO A 701 -30.71 17.27 31.48
CA PRO A 701 -29.94 16.24 30.81
C PRO A 701 -30.26 14.86 31.36
N PHE A 702 -30.57 13.91 30.49
CA PHE A 702 -30.91 12.51 30.79
C PHE A 702 -32.10 12.34 31.74
N GLY A 703 -32.85 13.42 31.99
CA GLY A 703 -33.90 13.46 33.01
C GLY A 703 -33.38 13.64 34.44
N ALA A 704 -32.14 14.11 34.61
CA ALA A 704 -31.53 14.32 35.91
C ALA A 704 -32.31 15.32 36.78
N PRO A 705 -32.34 15.11 38.11
CA PRO A 705 -32.92 16.08 39.02
C PRO A 705 -32.07 17.35 39.05
N VAL A 706 -32.71 18.51 39.25
CA VAL A 706 -31.98 19.76 39.50
C VAL A 706 -31.27 19.64 40.85
N ARG A 707 -29.97 19.94 40.88
CA ARG A 707 -29.09 19.74 42.04
C ARG A 707 -28.72 21.01 42.76
N ALA A 708 -28.64 22.13 42.05
CA ALA A 708 -28.33 23.43 42.63
C ALA A 708 -28.96 24.58 41.85
N GLY A 709 -29.37 25.62 42.57
CA GLY A 709 -29.52 26.97 42.01
C GLY A 709 -28.22 27.73 42.24
N THR A 710 -27.62 28.27 41.18
CA THR A 710 -26.28 28.87 41.23
C THR A 710 -26.28 30.38 41.05
N ALA A 711 -27.32 30.95 40.42
CA ALA A 711 -27.49 32.39 40.32
C ALA A 711 -28.96 32.79 40.30
N PHE A 712 -29.24 34.00 40.80
CA PHE A 712 -30.53 34.66 40.74
C PHE A 712 -30.30 36.15 40.47
N LEU A 713 -30.99 36.70 39.46
CA LEU A 713 -31.02 38.13 39.21
C LEU A 713 -32.42 38.56 38.80
N ALA A 714 -33.02 39.48 39.56
CA ALA A 714 -34.33 40.03 39.22
C ALA A 714 -34.27 40.85 37.92
N GLU A 715 -35.26 40.66 37.04
CA GLU A 715 -35.49 41.52 35.88
C GLU A 715 -36.45 42.65 36.26
N GLY A 716 -35.87 43.78 36.65
CA GLY A 716 -36.63 44.90 37.20
C GLY A 716 -37.03 44.68 38.68
N PRO A 717 -37.88 45.55 39.23
CA PRO A 717 -38.21 45.51 40.65
C PRO A 717 -39.13 44.33 40.98
N LEU A 718 -38.74 43.56 41.99
CA LEU A 718 -39.64 42.62 42.67
C LEU A 718 -40.65 43.39 43.51
N ARG A 719 -41.88 42.88 43.65
CA ARG A 719 -42.95 43.57 44.38
C ARG A 719 -43.70 42.69 45.35
N SER A 720 -44.11 43.25 46.49
CA SER A 720 -45.01 42.60 47.45
C SER A 720 -46.46 42.54 46.93
N ALA A 721 -47.34 41.86 47.67
CA ALA A 721 -48.79 41.87 47.42
C ALA A 721 -49.40 43.28 47.41
N SER A 722 -48.85 44.21 48.23
CA SER A 722 -49.24 45.63 48.27
C SER A 722 -48.54 46.50 47.21
N ASN A 723 -47.89 45.88 46.21
CA ASN A 723 -47.22 46.54 45.09
C ASN A 723 -45.99 47.40 45.45
N VAL A 724 -45.43 47.22 46.65
CA VAL A 724 -44.21 47.91 47.11
C VAL A 724 -42.97 47.18 46.57
N ILE A 725 -41.93 47.93 46.17
CA ILE A 725 -40.66 47.34 45.71
C ILE A 725 -39.95 46.66 46.88
N VAL A 726 -39.43 45.45 46.64
CA VAL A 726 -38.72 44.64 47.64
C VAL A 726 -37.33 44.27 47.13
N TYR A 727 -36.37 44.17 48.05
CA TYR A 727 -34.94 43.93 47.74
C TYR A 727 -34.42 42.60 48.30
N PHE A 728 -35.32 41.70 48.70
CA PHE A 728 -34.94 40.39 49.23
C PHE A 728 -34.40 39.47 48.14
N THR A 729 -33.61 38.47 48.53
CA THR A 729 -33.11 37.40 47.67
C THR A 729 -33.62 36.06 48.21
N PRO A 730 -34.04 35.12 47.35
CA PRO A 730 -34.52 33.83 47.81
C PRO A 730 -33.36 32.90 48.16
N TYR A 731 -33.65 31.85 48.94
CA TYR A 731 -32.83 30.64 48.92
C TYR A 731 -33.49 29.58 48.03
N ALA A 732 -32.70 28.63 47.52
CA ALA A 732 -33.18 27.61 46.60
C ALA A 732 -33.24 26.23 47.27
N GLU A 733 -34.34 25.51 47.04
CA GLU A 733 -34.56 24.12 47.39
C GLU A 733 -34.56 23.31 46.07
N PRO A 734 -33.46 22.63 45.72
CA PRO A 734 -33.39 21.79 44.52
C PRO A 734 -34.18 20.49 44.68
N ALA A 735 -34.23 19.68 43.62
CA ALA A 735 -34.85 18.36 43.59
C ALA A 735 -36.33 18.31 44.03
N GLN A 736 -37.12 19.35 43.76
CA GLN A 736 -38.55 19.38 44.07
C GLN A 736 -39.40 18.89 42.89
N GLY A 737 -40.68 18.63 43.15
CA GLY A 737 -41.67 18.31 42.12
C GLY A 737 -41.43 16.97 41.40
N PRO A 738 -42.16 16.70 40.31
CA PRO A 738 -42.06 15.44 39.57
C PRO A 738 -40.65 15.18 39.01
N GLY A 739 -40.08 14.04 39.39
CA GLY A 739 -38.72 13.64 38.99
C GLY A 739 -37.60 14.52 39.55
N GLY A 740 -37.89 15.38 40.55
CA GLY A 740 -36.90 16.28 41.13
C GLY A 740 -36.44 17.39 40.18
N ARG A 741 -37.26 17.80 39.21
CA ARG A 741 -36.90 18.77 38.17
C ARG A 741 -37.45 20.17 38.40
N THR A 742 -37.98 20.45 39.59
CA THR A 742 -38.39 21.80 40.00
C THR A 742 -37.34 22.38 40.94
N LEU A 743 -36.86 23.59 40.63
CA LEU A 743 -36.10 24.41 41.56
C LEU A 743 -37.09 25.31 42.30
N ARG A 744 -37.27 25.07 43.60
CA ARG A 744 -38.17 25.88 44.41
C ARG A 744 -37.40 27.02 45.05
N LEU A 745 -37.81 28.25 44.80
CA LEU A 745 -37.27 29.43 45.48
C LEU A 745 -38.18 29.82 46.64
N ARG A 746 -37.56 30.06 47.79
CA ARG A 746 -38.25 30.43 49.04
C ARG A 746 -37.91 31.85 49.43
N TRP A 747 -38.95 32.61 49.74
CA TRP A 747 -38.89 34.03 50.01
C TRP A 747 -39.31 34.34 51.44
N GLN A 748 -38.78 35.43 51.99
CA GLN A 748 -39.13 35.92 53.33
C GLN A 748 -40.61 36.37 53.44
N GLN A 749 -41.23 36.78 52.33
CA GLN A 749 -42.62 37.22 52.25
C GLN A 749 -43.20 36.92 50.87
N ASP A 750 -44.49 37.21 50.67
CA ASP A 750 -45.12 37.07 49.35
C ASP A 750 -44.54 38.10 48.37
N VAL A 751 -43.89 37.60 47.31
CA VAL A 751 -43.24 38.41 46.27
C VAL A 751 -43.69 37.95 44.88
N ARG A 752 -43.87 38.90 43.97
CA ARG A 752 -44.07 38.69 42.53
C ARG A 752 -43.03 39.45 41.71
N GLY A 753 -42.80 39.03 40.48
CA GLY A 753 -41.87 39.70 39.59
C GLY A 753 -41.33 38.78 38.51
N THR A 754 -40.19 39.16 37.94
CA THR A 754 -39.47 38.36 36.95
C THR A 754 -38.02 38.22 37.36
N ALA A 755 -37.41 37.09 37.09
CA ALA A 755 -35.99 36.87 37.35
C ALA A 755 -35.35 35.92 36.35
N GLN A 756 -34.05 36.11 36.15
CA GLN A 756 -33.14 35.14 35.54
C GLN A 756 -32.61 34.22 36.63
N ILE A 757 -32.71 32.92 36.41
CA ILE A 757 -32.36 31.89 37.40
C ILE A 757 -31.46 30.87 36.72
N THR A 758 -30.25 30.71 37.24
CA THR A 758 -29.30 29.71 36.74
C THR A 758 -29.29 28.49 37.64
N ALA A 759 -29.40 27.30 37.06
CA ALA A 759 -29.45 26.03 37.78
C ALA A 759 -28.51 24.99 37.17
N ARG A 760 -28.14 24.00 37.99
CA ARG A 760 -27.30 22.86 37.61
C ARG A 760 -27.97 21.53 37.92
N PHE A 761 -27.67 20.51 37.12
CA PHE A 761 -28.13 19.12 37.25
C PHE A 761 -27.03 18.17 37.78
N ASP A 762 -25.90 18.73 38.16
CA ASP A 762 -24.73 18.08 38.77
C ASP A 762 -24.24 18.88 39.99
N LEU A 763 -23.33 18.28 40.77
CA LEU A 763 -22.63 18.91 41.90
C LEU A 763 -21.13 18.86 41.72
#